data_AF-A0A259ZWJ8-F1
#
_entry.id   AF-A0A259ZWJ8-F1
#
_cell.length_a   1.000
_cell.length_b   1.000
_cell.length_c   1.000
_cell.angle_alpha   90.00
_cell.angle_beta   90.00
_cell.angle_gamma   90.00
#
_symmetry.space_group_name_H-M   'P 1'
#
loop_
_entity.id
_entity.type
_entity.pdbx_description
1 polymer ?
#
loop_
_entity_poly.entity_id
_entity_poly.type
_entity_poly.pdbx_seq_one_letter_code
_entity_poly.pdbx_strand_id
1 'polypeptide(L)'
;MNALTITLGTVGALLSLVCWYAFIRGALRMFNIVRLGQPAPDRWRPIVPRFKQMIIEFAAHTKMVKFRTVGWAHWLVMIGFMVGSVFWFEAYGQTFNPEFHWPIVGDTAIYHLMDEILGLGTVIGVTTLIIIRQLNHPRKPERQSRFAGSGFKAAYFVEAVVLIEGLGMVFVKAGKIATYGHSNPYTDFFTMRLAELLPANSNMVSIFALIKLMSGMIWLYIVGTRINWGVAWHRFTAFPNIYFKRMDDGTVALGPAKPMMSGGKVLEMEEADPDVDAFGAGKIEDFSWKGWLDFTTCTECGRCQSQCPAWNTGKPLSPKLLIMSLRDHSHAKAPYLLAGGKRDMAGDEVGLVDAEGNVDQAKLDAIPQAARDEADRKLVADAIEGGIIDPEVLWSCTTCGACVEQCPVDIEHVDHIIDMRRYQVLIESEFPSELAGLFKNLENKGNPWGQNSKDRLNWINEMDFDIPVFGQDADSFQDYEYLFWVGCAGAYEDRAKKTTKAVAELLATAGVKFMVLGADETCTGDSARRAGNEFLFQQLAMQNIETLNNVFDGVEQTKRKIVVTCAHCFNALGNEYPQVGGDYDVVHHTQLLNRLVRQKKLIPVASVSQDITYHDPCYLGRHNKVYDAPRELMAASGSNLKEMPRHGERSMCCGAGGARMWMEENIGKRINIDRVDEALATNPKKIATGCPFCRVMLTDGVTARQEGGAHEGVEVVDVAQLMLESITRVESSVLAENIKVIPRERTPQEELATENAAEVEEAERIAPVEEPAEAKSAPAAPAPKAGGGLKMKGLAKAPGAKTPGSAAKADTAEPDAEGAAPADAAPKPKGLGMAGGKAPGGKGLQMKGKAPGAKASATAAAPAPADAPAASDAPATAEASESTPTVKPKGLAVKSGFKKPGAKAPGKPAEAAPAAAAPAPEAASESAESGAAASESKPTVQPKGLAVKSGFKKPGAKTASAPATKAPAAEAPAAEASASEAPVAEAATSEAPAAAEPAATNTAAAESKPTVQPKGLAVKSGFKKPGARTPGAAAAAPAATPAEPAKAEPEKAEPTPEAEAPVAEAPATEAPVADAPITEAPAAEAPEAEAPKAEASDTAADAASSGSDDRTPPKPKAGGLGFAPGAKVPGRRK
;
A
#
# COMPACT_ATOMS: atom_id res chain seq x y z
N MET A 1 -20.39 -49.15 -17.49
CA MET A 1 -21.21 -48.03 -18.05
C MET A 1 -22.64 -48.52 -18.26
N ASN A 2 -23.64 -47.64 -18.16
CA ASN A 2 -25.04 -47.95 -18.49
C ASN A 2 -25.73 -46.71 -19.13
N ALA A 3 -27.01 -46.82 -19.52
CA ALA A 3 -27.72 -45.73 -20.19
C ALA A 3 -27.75 -44.42 -19.38
N LEU A 4 -27.88 -44.52 -18.04
CA LEU A 4 -27.84 -43.35 -17.16
C LEU A 4 -26.44 -42.75 -17.12
N THR A 5 -25.37 -43.53 -16.89
CA THR A 5 -24.00 -42.98 -16.82
C THR A 5 -23.56 -42.37 -18.16
N ILE A 6 -23.97 -42.96 -19.30
CA ILE A 6 -23.76 -42.36 -20.62
C ILE A 6 -24.51 -41.01 -20.74
N THR A 7 -25.75 -40.93 -20.27
CA THR A 7 -26.53 -39.67 -20.28
C THR A 7 -25.88 -38.60 -19.40
N LEU A 8 -25.53 -38.95 -18.16
CA LEU A 8 -24.92 -38.03 -17.18
C LEU A 8 -23.60 -37.47 -17.72
N GLY A 9 -22.71 -38.33 -18.23
CA GLY A 9 -21.43 -37.89 -18.78
C GLY A 9 -21.57 -37.08 -20.07
N THR A 10 -22.49 -37.45 -20.97
CA THR A 10 -22.75 -36.69 -22.20
C THR A 10 -23.28 -35.29 -21.90
N VAL A 11 -24.22 -35.17 -20.95
CA VAL A 11 -24.75 -33.86 -20.51
C VAL A 11 -23.66 -33.02 -19.83
N GLY A 12 -22.86 -33.62 -18.92
CA GLY A 12 -21.74 -32.93 -18.28
C GLY A 12 -20.70 -32.42 -19.29
N ALA A 13 -20.32 -33.26 -20.26
CA ALA A 13 -19.38 -32.90 -21.32
C ALA A 13 -19.91 -31.75 -22.20
N LEU A 14 -21.15 -31.83 -22.69
CA LEU A 14 -21.74 -30.80 -23.56
C LEU A 14 -21.92 -29.46 -22.84
N LEU A 15 -22.41 -29.46 -21.59
CA LEU A 15 -22.50 -28.25 -20.77
C LEU A 15 -21.11 -27.65 -20.51
N SER A 16 -20.08 -28.48 -20.41
CA SER A 16 -18.73 -28.00 -20.12
C SER A 16 -18.13 -27.12 -21.22
N LEU A 17 -18.46 -27.38 -22.49
CA LEU A 17 -18.02 -26.55 -23.62
C LEU A 17 -18.52 -25.10 -23.48
N VAL A 18 -19.76 -24.92 -23.01
CA VAL A 18 -20.37 -23.60 -22.78
C VAL A 18 -19.71 -22.90 -21.59
N CYS A 19 -19.44 -23.62 -20.51
CA CYS A 19 -18.77 -23.09 -19.32
C CYS A 19 -17.31 -22.69 -19.59
N TRP A 20 -16.55 -23.50 -20.33
CA TRP A 20 -15.20 -23.17 -20.77
C TRP A 20 -15.18 -22.00 -21.76
N TYR A 21 -16.10 -21.93 -22.73
CA TYR A 21 -16.23 -20.77 -23.62
C TYR A 21 -16.48 -19.47 -22.82
N ALA A 22 -17.40 -19.50 -21.86
CA ALA A 22 -17.70 -18.35 -21.01
C ALA A 22 -16.48 -17.94 -20.16
N PHE A 23 -15.74 -18.89 -19.60
CA PHE A 23 -14.53 -18.64 -18.82
C PHE A 23 -13.40 -18.04 -19.66
N ILE A 24 -13.09 -18.63 -20.83
CA ILE A 24 -12.03 -18.16 -21.74
C ILE A 24 -12.37 -16.77 -22.28
N ARG A 25 -13.63 -16.53 -22.69
CA ARG A 25 -14.12 -15.20 -23.08
C ARG A 25 -13.97 -14.18 -21.94
N GLY A 26 -14.24 -14.58 -20.69
CA GLY A 26 -14.04 -13.76 -19.50
C GLY A 26 -12.57 -13.40 -19.26
N ALA A 27 -11.68 -14.38 -19.34
CA ALA A 27 -10.23 -14.19 -19.19
C ALA A 27 -9.64 -13.29 -20.29
N LEU A 28 -10.01 -13.51 -21.56
CA LEU A 28 -9.60 -12.67 -22.68
C LEU A 28 -10.13 -11.24 -22.55
N ARG A 29 -11.38 -11.06 -22.09
CA ARG A 29 -11.92 -9.73 -21.78
C ARG A 29 -11.13 -9.07 -20.65
N MET A 30 -10.82 -9.79 -19.57
CA MET A 30 -10.04 -9.26 -18.45
C MET A 30 -8.64 -8.83 -18.89
N PHE A 31 -7.93 -9.65 -19.66
CA PHE A 31 -6.64 -9.30 -20.25
C PHE A 31 -6.73 -8.05 -21.13
N ASN A 32 -7.74 -7.99 -22.01
CA ASN A 32 -7.96 -6.83 -22.90
C ASN A 32 -8.32 -5.55 -22.15
N ILE A 33 -8.86 -5.64 -20.93
CA ILE A 33 -9.15 -4.51 -20.05
C ILE A 33 -7.88 -4.09 -19.28
N VAL A 34 -7.15 -5.03 -18.69
CA VAL A 34 -5.94 -4.72 -17.89
C VAL A 34 -4.87 -4.01 -18.72
N ARG A 35 -4.74 -4.35 -20.01
CA ARG A 35 -3.80 -3.69 -20.95
C ARG A 35 -4.18 -2.26 -21.38
N LEU A 36 -5.29 -1.69 -20.89
CA LEU A 36 -5.71 -0.32 -21.23
C LEU A 36 -4.86 0.75 -20.55
N GLY A 37 -4.35 0.45 -19.35
CA GLY A 37 -3.51 1.36 -18.59
C GLY A 37 -2.10 1.53 -19.18
N GLN A 38 -1.44 2.63 -18.82
CA GLN A 38 -0.11 3.03 -19.32
C GLN A 38 0.95 1.89 -19.30
N PRO A 39 1.97 1.93 -20.18
CA PRO A 39 3.07 0.97 -20.15
C PRO A 39 3.82 0.96 -18.80
N ALA A 40 4.34 -0.20 -18.43
CA ALA A 40 5.25 -0.39 -17.29
C ALA A 40 6.36 -1.37 -17.71
N PRO A 41 7.44 -0.87 -18.36
CA PRO A 41 8.48 -1.72 -18.94
C PRO A 41 9.38 -2.37 -17.88
N ASP A 42 9.54 -1.69 -16.75
CA ASP A 42 10.35 -2.07 -15.57
C ASP A 42 9.88 -3.38 -14.92
N ARG A 43 8.57 -3.67 -14.95
CA ARG A 43 7.98 -4.85 -14.27
C ARG A 43 8.40 -6.20 -14.86
N TRP A 44 8.96 -6.24 -16.07
CA TRP A 44 9.20 -7.49 -16.82
C TRP A 44 10.50 -8.22 -16.48
N ARG A 45 11.49 -7.54 -15.91
CA ARG A 45 12.82 -8.09 -15.62
C ARG A 45 13.19 -7.89 -14.14
N PRO A 46 14.08 -8.71 -13.58
CA PRO A 46 14.65 -9.95 -14.12
C PRO A 46 13.67 -11.13 -14.03
N ILE A 47 13.54 -11.91 -15.11
CA ILE A 47 12.49 -12.94 -15.25
C ILE A 47 12.62 -14.07 -14.22
N VAL A 48 13.82 -14.65 -14.09
CA VAL A 48 14.02 -15.85 -13.25
C VAL A 48 13.88 -15.56 -11.74
N PRO A 49 14.45 -14.48 -11.17
CA PRO A 49 14.21 -14.10 -9.78
C PRO A 49 12.73 -13.83 -9.49
N ARG A 50 12.04 -13.05 -10.34
CA ARG A 50 10.59 -12.78 -10.20
C ARG A 50 9.75 -14.05 -10.23
N PHE A 51 10.04 -14.99 -11.14
CA PHE A 51 9.36 -16.28 -11.19
C PHE A 51 9.62 -17.13 -9.95
N LYS A 52 10.88 -17.25 -9.52
CA LYS A 52 11.25 -17.95 -8.28
C LYS A 52 10.52 -17.36 -7.07
N GLN A 53 10.47 -16.04 -6.96
CA GLN A 53 9.83 -15.35 -5.85
C GLN A 53 8.30 -15.51 -5.86
N MET A 54 7.66 -15.46 -7.03
CA MET A 54 6.25 -15.80 -7.19
C MET A 54 5.95 -17.21 -6.67
N ILE A 55 6.76 -18.20 -7.05
CA ILE A 55 6.60 -19.58 -6.58
C ILE A 55 6.82 -19.70 -5.07
N ILE A 56 7.79 -18.98 -4.48
CA ILE A 56 8.03 -18.98 -3.02
C ILE A 56 6.85 -18.38 -2.26
N GLU A 57 6.40 -17.17 -2.62
CA GLU A 57 5.28 -16.49 -1.93
C GLU A 57 3.96 -17.27 -2.08
N PHE A 58 3.74 -17.87 -3.25
CA PHE A 58 2.61 -18.77 -3.50
C PHE A 58 2.67 -20.03 -2.64
N ALA A 59 3.69 -20.89 -2.81
CA ALA A 59 3.70 -22.24 -2.26
C ALA A 59 3.85 -22.24 -0.73
N ALA A 60 4.72 -21.38 -0.19
CA ALA A 60 4.89 -21.21 1.26
C ALA A 60 3.87 -20.23 1.88
N HIS A 61 2.99 -19.61 1.07
CA HIS A 61 1.94 -18.70 1.51
C HIS A 61 2.43 -17.57 2.44
N THR A 62 3.66 -17.08 2.22
CA THR A 62 4.47 -16.34 3.21
C THR A 62 3.73 -15.14 3.81
N LYS A 63 3.10 -14.31 2.98
CA LYS A 63 2.32 -13.12 3.40
C LYS A 63 1.00 -13.50 4.11
N MET A 64 0.38 -14.64 3.77
CA MET A 64 -0.88 -15.10 4.37
C MET A 64 -0.68 -15.80 5.72
N VAL A 65 0.43 -16.52 5.90
CA VAL A 65 0.76 -17.25 7.15
C VAL A 65 1.11 -16.29 8.29
N LYS A 66 1.50 -15.04 8.02
CA LYS A 66 1.63 -13.95 9.01
C LYS A 66 0.41 -13.86 9.95
N PHE A 67 -0.79 -14.19 9.46
CA PHE A 67 -2.01 -14.26 10.28
C PHE A 67 -2.38 -15.72 10.62
N ARG A 68 -1.78 -16.23 11.69
CA ARG A 68 -1.87 -17.64 12.13
C ARG A 68 -3.29 -18.21 12.24
N THR A 69 -4.32 -17.40 12.53
CA THR A 69 -5.72 -17.86 12.64
C THR A 69 -6.42 -18.12 11.31
N VAL A 70 -5.94 -17.53 10.21
CA VAL A 70 -6.56 -17.63 8.87
C VAL A 70 -5.63 -18.33 7.87
N GLY A 71 -4.31 -18.21 8.06
CA GLY A 71 -3.30 -18.69 7.11
C GLY A 71 -3.40 -20.18 6.80
N TRP A 72 -3.50 -21.05 7.82
CA TRP A 72 -3.57 -22.50 7.60
C TRP A 72 -4.88 -22.93 6.91
N ALA A 73 -6.02 -22.39 7.33
CA ALA A 73 -7.32 -22.73 6.74
C ALA A 73 -7.43 -22.26 5.28
N HIS A 74 -6.82 -21.10 4.96
CA HIS A 74 -6.68 -20.64 3.59
C HIS A 74 -5.70 -21.49 2.76
N TRP A 75 -4.59 -21.93 3.34
CA TRP A 75 -3.62 -22.79 2.67
C TRP A 75 -4.22 -24.16 2.33
N LEU A 76 -4.98 -24.77 3.25
CA LEU A 76 -5.73 -26.00 2.98
C LEU A 76 -6.73 -25.82 1.82
N VAL A 77 -7.48 -24.71 1.81
CA VAL A 77 -8.41 -24.40 0.71
C VAL A 77 -7.68 -24.09 -0.61
N MET A 78 -6.50 -23.47 -0.58
CA MET A 78 -5.71 -23.21 -1.79
C MET A 78 -5.17 -24.51 -2.40
N ILE A 79 -4.50 -25.33 -1.59
CA ILE A 79 -3.94 -26.62 -2.02
C ILE A 79 -5.08 -27.56 -2.44
N GLY A 80 -6.16 -27.59 -1.65
CA GLY A 80 -7.39 -28.32 -1.95
C GLY A 80 -8.04 -27.93 -3.28
N PHE A 81 -8.15 -26.62 -3.57
CA PHE A 81 -8.71 -26.15 -4.85
C PHE A 81 -7.77 -26.42 -6.04
N MET A 82 -6.46 -26.21 -5.88
CA MET A 82 -5.51 -26.32 -6.99
C MET A 82 -5.12 -27.76 -7.31
N VAL A 83 -4.79 -28.58 -6.31
CA VAL A 83 -4.45 -30.00 -6.51
C VAL A 83 -5.73 -30.85 -6.65
N GLY A 84 -6.82 -30.48 -5.96
CA GLY A 84 -8.15 -31.08 -6.13
C GLY A 84 -8.69 -30.98 -7.55
N SER A 85 -8.20 -30.03 -8.36
CA SER A 85 -8.56 -29.93 -9.79
C SER A 85 -8.29 -31.23 -10.58
N VAL A 86 -7.30 -32.04 -10.17
CA VAL A 86 -7.01 -33.35 -10.79
C VAL A 86 -8.15 -34.35 -10.57
N PHE A 87 -8.69 -34.39 -9.35
CA PHE A 87 -9.84 -35.22 -8.96
C PHE A 87 -11.16 -34.68 -9.51
N TRP A 88 -11.22 -33.37 -9.81
CA TRP A 88 -12.33 -32.76 -10.52
C TRP A 88 -12.28 -33.06 -12.03
N PHE A 89 -11.11 -33.09 -12.67
CA PHE A 89 -10.99 -33.59 -14.05
C PHE A 89 -11.27 -35.10 -14.13
N GLU A 90 -10.89 -35.89 -13.11
CA GLU A 90 -11.27 -37.31 -13.00
C GLU A 90 -12.80 -37.51 -13.01
N ALA A 91 -13.56 -36.51 -12.54
CA ALA A 91 -15.03 -36.54 -12.52
C ALA A 91 -15.64 -36.77 -13.90
N TYR A 92 -15.03 -36.23 -14.96
CA TYR A 92 -15.48 -36.49 -16.34
C TYR A 92 -15.54 -37.99 -16.61
N GLY A 93 -14.45 -38.73 -16.36
CA GLY A 93 -14.45 -40.18 -16.53
C GLY A 93 -15.42 -40.90 -15.59
N GLN A 94 -15.48 -40.47 -14.32
CA GLN A 94 -16.37 -41.03 -13.29
C GLN A 94 -17.87 -40.87 -13.62
N THR A 95 -18.26 -39.85 -14.41
CA THR A 95 -19.66 -39.72 -14.88
C THR A 95 -20.05 -40.77 -15.93
N PHE A 96 -19.14 -41.19 -16.81
CA PHE A 96 -19.39 -42.25 -17.80
C PHE A 96 -19.17 -43.65 -17.22
N ASN A 97 -18.04 -43.85 -16.54
CA ASN A 97 -17.67 -45.08 -15.85
C ASN A 97 -17.37 -44.79 -14.36
N PRO A 98 -18.28 -45.10 -13.42
CA PRO A 98 -18.11 -44.76 -12.00
C PRO A 98 -16.87 -45.36 -11.31
N GLU A 99 -16.30 -46.42 -11.87
CA GLU A 99 -15.05 -47.01 -11.41
C GLU A 99 -13.80 -46.19 -11.78
N PHE A 100 -13.90 -45.31 -12.79
CA PHE A 100 -12.79 -44.60 -13.42
C PHE A 100 -11.85 -43.88 -12.44
N HIS A 101 -10.57 -43.93 -12.79
CA HIS A 101 -9.42 -43.29 -12.16
C HIS A 101 -8.37 -43.03 -13.25
N TRP A 102 -7.32 -42.24 -12.95
CA TRP A 102 -6.25 -42.01 -13.92
C TRP A 102 -5.40 -43.29 -14.13
N PRO A 103 -5.21 -43.79 -15.37
CA PRO A 103 -4.63 -45.13 -15.61
C PRO A 103 -3.19 -45.39 -15.13
N ILE A 104 -2.42 -44.35 -14.78
CA ILE A 104 -1.01 -44.47 -14.37
C ILE A 104 -0.82 -44.25 -12.86
N VAL A 105 -1.68 -43.42 -12.24
CA VAL A 105 -1.50 -42.95 -10.84
C VAL A 105 -2.68 -43.25 -9.93
N GLY A 106 -3.86 -43.55 -10.49
CA GLY A 106 -5.12 -43.62 -9.76
C GLY A 106 -5.11 -44.61 -8.60
N ASP A 107 -4.67 -45.85 -8.84
CA ASP A 107 -4.67 -46.93 -7.84
C ASP A 107 -3.46 -46.87 -6.89
N THR A 108 -2.64 -45.84 -6.98
CA THR A 108 -1.47 -45.72 -6.09
C THR A 108 -1.91 -45.26 -4.69
N ALA A 109 -1.32 -45.86 -3.66
CA ALA A 109 -1.57 -45.49 -2.26
C ALA A 109 -1.35 -43.99 -1.99
N ILE A 110 -0.43 -43.35 -2.73
CA ILE A 110 -0.17 -41.91 -2.65
C ILE A 110 -1.36 -41.11 -3.21
N TYR A 111 -1.93 -41.51 -4.35
CA TYR A 111 -3.09 -40.84 -4.95
C TYR A 111 -4.35 -40.99 -4.09
N HIS A 112 -4.60 -42.19 -3.56
CA HIS A 112 -5.67 -42.44 -2.58
C HIS A 112 -5.54 -41.56 -1.33
N LEU A 113 -4.35 -41.52 -0.72
CA LEU A 113 -4.08 -40.69 0.46
C LEU A 113 -4.17 -39.19 0.15
N MET A 114 -3.81 -38.79 -1.07
CA MET A 114 -3.94 -37.41 -1.53
C MET A 114 -5.41 -36.99 -1.65
N ASP A 115 -6.30 -37.81 -2.24
CA ASP A 115 -7.74 -37.55 -2.29
C ASP A 115 -8.33 -37.38 -0.87
N GLU A 116 -7.94 -38.27 0.05
CA GLU A 116 -8.40 -38.28 1.44
C GLU A 116 -8.03 -36.97 2.16
N ILE A 117 -6.75 -36.58 2.08
CA ILE A 117 -6.21 -35.40 2.77
C ILE A 117 -6.73 -34.11 2.11
N LEU A 118 -6.87 -34.06 0.78
CA LEU A 118 -7.38 -32.89 0.08
C LEU A 118 -8.89 -32.70 0.29
N GLY A 119 -9.68 -33.76 0.22
CA GLY A 119 -11.12 -33.73 0.52
C GLY A 119 -11.39 -33.22 1.94
N LEU A 120 -10.82 -33.89 2.94
CA LEU A 120 -10.95 -33.49 4.34
C LEU A 120 -10.37 -32.10 4.61
N GLY A 121 -9.17 -31.81 4.11
CA GLY A 121 -8.50 -30.52 4.28
C GLY A 121 -9.30 -29.36 3.70
N THR A 122 -9.89 -29.55 2.51
CA THR A 122 -10.76 -28.54 1.87
C THR A 122 -12.00 -28.28 2.71
N VAL A 123 -12.70 -29.33 3.16
CA VAL A 123 -13.93 -29.20 3.97
C VAL A 123 -13.64 -28.54 5.32
N ILE A 124 -12.59 -28.95 6.02
CA ILE A 124 -12.18 -28.36 7.31
C ILE A 124 -11.77 -26.89 7.11
N GLY A 125 -10.94 -26.60 6.10
CA GLY A 125 -10.46 -25.26 5.79
C GLY A 125 -11.61 -24.30 5.43
N VAL A 126 -12.49 -24.68 4.50
CA VAL A 126 -13.59 -23.80 4.06
C VAL A 126 -14.62 -23.60 5.17
N THR A 127 -14.95 -24.65 5.94
CA THR A 127 -15.87 -24.53 7.09
C THR A 127 -15.30 -23.58 8.14
N THR A 128 -14.00 -23.66 8.43
CA THR A 128 -13.30 -22.72 9.32
C THR A 128 -13.37 -21.29 8.80
N LEU A 129 -13.16 -21.06 7.50
CA LEU A 129 -13.24 -19.73 6.90
C LEU A 129 -14.67 -19.16 6.89
N ILE A 130 -15.68 -19.99 6.64
CA ILE A 130 -17.11 -19.62 6.73
C ILE A 130 -17.45 -19.19 8.16
N ILE A 131 -17.06 -19.97 9.18
CA ILE A 131 -17.25 -19.63 10.60
C ILE A 131 -16.57 -18.30 10.93
N ILE A 132 -15.30 -18.11 10.52
CA ILE A 132 -14.58 -16.84 10.72
C ILE A 132 -15.28 -15.67 10.03
N ARG A 133 -15.89 -15.86 8.85
CA ARG A 133 -16.68 -14.81 8.18
C ARG A 133 -17.95 -14.47 8.95
N GLN A 134 -18.71 -15.46 9.42
CA GLN A 134 -19.94 -15.20 10.20
C GLN A 134 -19.63 -14.54 11.54
N LEU A 135 -18.57 -14.96 12.23
CA LEU A 135 -18.12 -14.33 13.47
C LEU A 135 -17.78 -12.85 13.28
N ASN A 136 -17.19 -12.49 12.13
CA ASN A 136 -16.77 -11.14 11.77
C ASN A 136 -17.76 -10.40 10.84
N HIS A 137 -19.01 -10.84 10.69
CA HIS A 137 -19.94 -10.25 9.71
C HIS A 137 -20.34 -8.81 10.10
N PRO A 138 -20.39 -7.83 9.15
CA PRO A 138 -20.88 -6.46 9.40
C PRO A 138 -22.37 -6.35 9.79
N ARG A 139 -23.04 -7.46 10.10
CA ARG A 139 -24.37 -7.48 10.74
C ARG A 139 -24.28 -7.29 12.26
N LYS A 140 -23.08 -7.38 12.83
CA LYS A 140 -22.80 -7.08 14.25
C LYS A 140 -22.33 -5.62 14.35
N PRO A 141 -23.16 -4.67 14.82
CA PRO A 141 -22.81 -3.24 14.81
C PRO A 141 -21.73 -2.85 15.81
N GLU A 142 -21.48 -3.68 16.84
CA GLU A 142 -20.53 -3.47 17.92
C GLU A 142 -19.06 -3.33 17.48
N ARG A 143 -18.72 -3.67 16.24
CA ARG A 143 -17.35 -3.63 15.71
C ARG A 143 -17.34 -3.22 14.24
N GLN A 144 -16.43 -2.31 13.87
CA GLN A 144 -16.10 -2.08 12.47
C GLN A 144 -15.55 -3.37 11.83
N SER A 145 -16.36 -4.05 11.03
CA SER A 145 -15.92 -5.27 10.35
C SER A 145 -15.00 -4.93 9.17
N ARG A 146 -13.88 -5.67 9.05
CA ARG A 146 -13.02 -5.64 7.86
C ARG A 146 -13.74 -6.02 6.56
N PHE A 147 -14.88 -6.71 6.66
CA PHE A 147 -15.73 -7.09 5.54
C PHE A 147 -16.85 -6.06 5.25
N ALA A 148 -16.91 -4.93 5.95
CA ALA A 148 -17.82 -3.83 5.60
C ALA A 148 -17.55 -3.38 4.15
N GLY A 149 -18.60 -3.34 3.31
CA GLY A 149 -18.50 -3.04 1.88
C GLY A 149 -17.94 -4.16 0.98
N SER A 150 -17.63 -5.36 1.49
CA SER A 150 -17.24 -6.51 0.64
C SER A 150 -18.46 -7.16 -0.05
N GLY A 151 -18.28 -7.68 -1.26
CA GLY A 151 -19.28 -8.33 -2.11
C GLY A 151 -19.71 -9.71 -1.62
N PHE A 152 -20.54 -9.77 -0.57
CA PHE A 152 -20.97 -11.02 0.08
C PHE A 152 -21.60 -12.07 -0.87
N LYS A 153 -22.29 -11.66 -1.95
CA LYS A 153 -22.82 -12.62 -2.94
C LYS A 153 -21.71 -13.43 -3.62
N ALA A 154 -20.60 -12.79 -3.98
CA ALA A 154 -19.44 -13.46 -4.56
C ALA A 154 -18.76 -14.35 -3.52
N ALA A 155 -18.58 -13.85 -2.29
CA ALA A 155 -17.96 -14.61 -1.19
C ALA A 155 -18.74 -15.90 -0.85
N TYR A 156 -20.07 -15.83 -0.73
CA TYR A 156 -20.88 -17.02 -0.42
C TYR A 156 -20.99 -18.00 -1.58
N PHE A 157 -20.96 -17.52 -2.83
CA PHE A 157 -20.86 -18.40 -4.00
C PHE A 157 -19.53 -19.17 -3.99
N VAL A 158 -18.40 -18.48 -3.77
CA VAL A 158 -17.07 -19.09 -3.62
C VAL A 158 -17.06 -20.14 -2.51
N GLU A 159 -17.60 -19.80 -1.34
CA GLU A 159 -17.61 -20.69 -0.17
C GLU A 159 -18.51 -21.91 -0.36
N ALA A 160 -19.66 -21.76 -1.02
CA ALA A 160 -20.53 -22.88 -1.39
C ALA A 160 -19.86 -23.82 -2.40
N VAL A 161 -19.25 -23.28 -3.48
CA VAL A 161 -18.55 -24.11 -4.48
C VAL A 161 -17.41 -24.89 -3.83
N VAL A 162 -16.51 -24.23 -3.08
CA VAL A 162 -15.36 -24.92 -2.45
C VAL A 162 -15.81 -25.99 -1.45
N LEU A 163 -16.91 -25.77 -0.72
CA LEU A 163 -17.50 -26.80 0.15
C LEU A 163 -18.08 -27.98 -0.64
N ILE A 164 -18.76 -27.72 -1.78
CA ILE A 164 -19.30 -28.79 -2.64
C ILE A 164 -18.18 -29.58 -3.33
N GLU A 165 -17.09 -28.94 -3.77
CA GLU A 165 -15.92 -29.66 -4.31
C GLU A 165 -15.25 -30.53 -3.24
N GLY A 166 -15.02 -29.98 -2.03
CA GLY A 166 -14.45 -30.71 -0.90
C GLY A 166 -15.28 -31.93 -0.49
N LEU A 167 -16.59 -31.75 -0.35
CA LEU A 167 -17.53 -32.85 -0.10
C LEU A 167 -17.62 -33.80 -1.31
N GLY A 168 -17.51 -33.29 -2.53
CA GLY A 168 -17.56 -34.07 -3.78
C GLY A 168 -16.41 -35.07 -3.89
N MET A 169 -15.18 -34.68 -3.53
CA MET A 169 -14.05 -35.61 -3.42
C MET A 169 -14.37 -36.74 -2.42
N VAL A 170 -14.75 -36.37 -1.19
CA VAL A 170 -15.11 -37.29 -0.10
C VAL A 170 -16.25 -38.26 -0.48
N PHE A 171 -17.35 -37.77 -1.03
CA PHE A 171 -18.51 -38.60 -1.38
C PHE A 171 -18.29 -39.47 -2.62
N VAL A 172 -17.57 -39.00 -3.63
CA VAL A 172 -17.20 -39.85 -4.78
C VAL A 172 -16.32 -41.00 -4.31
N LYS A 173 -15.28 -40.73 -3.53
CA LYS A 173 -14.37 -41.77 -3.03
C LYS A 173 -15.09 -42.76 -2.11
N ALA A 174 -15.86 -42.29 -1.12
CA ALA A 174 -16.66 -43.16 -0.26
C ALA A 174 -17.70 -43.98 -1.05
N GLY A 175 -18.31 -43.40 -2.09
CA GLY A 175 -19.21 -44.11 -3.01
C GLY A 175 -18.51 -45.20 -3.84
N LYS A 176 -17.29 -44.95 -4.31
CA LYS A 176 -16.45 -45.98 -4.98
C LYS A 176 -16.15 -47.12 -4.02
N ILE A 177 -15.69 -46.82 -2.80
CA ILE A 177 -15.41 -47.83 -1.77
C ILE A 177 -16.67 -48.67 -1.47
N ALA A 178 -17.82 -48.03 -1.25
CA ALA A 178 -19.10 -48.71 -0.96
C ALA A 178 -19.59 -49.60 -2.11
N THR A 179 -19.24 -49.27 -3.36
CA THR A 179 -19.72 -49.99 -4.56
C THR A 179 -18.77 -51.10 -5.00
N TYR A 180 -17.46 -50.91 -4.85
CA TYR A 180 -16.43 -51.78 -5.43
C TYR A 180 -15.56 -52.51 -4.37
N GLY A 181 -15.67 -52.16 -3.08
CA GLY A 181 -15.04 -52.88 -1.97
C GLY A 181 -13.53 -52.64 -1.78
N HIS A 182 -12.90 -51.84 -2.61
CA HIS A 182 -11.47 -51.52 -2.51
C HIS A 182 -11.24 -50.35 -1.53
N SER A 183 -10.71 -50.65 -0.34
CA SER A 183 -10.20 -49.62 0.59
C SER A 183 -8.99 -50.09 1.38
N ASN A 184 -8.15 -49.15 1.78
CA ASN A 184 -6.96 -49.36 2.61
C ASN A 184 -7.02 -48.44 3.84
N PRO A 185 -7.00 -48.97 5.09
CA PRO A 185 -7.09 -48.18 6.32
C PRO A 185 -6.03 -47.08 6.50
N TYR A 186 -4.90 -47.14 5.77
CA TYR A 186 -3.85 -46.12 5.84
C TYR A 186 -4.04 -44.97 4.85
N THR A 187 -4.86 -45.14 3.81
CA THR A 187 -5.08 -44.14 2.75
C THR A 187 -6.52 -43.63 2.67
N ASP A 188 -7.48 -44.39 3.21
CA ASP A 188 -8.92 -44.19 3.04
C ASP A 188 -9.63 -44.11 4.41
N PHE A 189 -8.89 -43.71 5.45
CA PHE A 189 -9.23 -43.87 6.87
C PHE A 189 -10.58 -43.26 7.31
N PHE A 190 -11.08 -42.23 6.61
CA PHE A 190 -12.39 -41.62 6.84
C PHE A 190 -13.40 -42.04 5.78
N THR A 191 -13.03 -42.05 4.50
CA THR A 191 -13.94 -42.42 3.40
C THR A 191 -14.39 -43.87 3.45
N MET A 192 -13.57 -44.79 4.01
CA MET A 192 -14.00 -46.16 4.30
C MET A 192 -15.12 -46.22 5.34
N ARG A 193 -15.12 -45.33 6.34
CA ARG A 193 -16.16 -45.28 7.38
C ARG A 193 -17.42 -44.56 6.91
N LEU A 194 -17.27 -43.60 6.00
CA LEU A 194 -18.41 -43.02 5.29
C LEU A 194 -19.04 -44.02 4.30
N ALA A 195 -18.24 -44.90 3.70
CA ALA A 195 -18.72 -45.96 2.80
C ALA A 195 -19.63 -46.98 3.50
N GLU A 196 -19.37 -47.30 4.78
CA GLU A 196 -20.27 -48.13 5.62
C GLU A 196 -21.69 -47.56 5.74
N LEU A 197 -21.89 -46.26 5.49
CA LEU A 197 -23.17 -45.56 5.55
C LEU A 197 -23.82 -45.34 4.16
N LEU A 198 -23.19 -45.80 3.09
CA LEU A 198 -23.63 -45.58 1.70
C LEU A 198 -24.04 -46.90 1.02
N PRO A 199 -25.10 -46.92 0.20
CA PRO A 199 -25.50 -48.12 -0.55
C PRO A 199 -24.51 -48.41 -1.68
N ALA A 200 -24.15 -49.68 -1.87
CA ALA A 200 -23.39 -50.15 -3.03
C ALA A 200 -24.17 -49.87 -4.33
N ASN A 201 -23.79 -48.82 -5.07
CA ASN A 201 -24.57 -48.31 -6.20
C ASN A 201 -23.72 -47.47 -7.15
N SER A 202 -23.38 -48.04 -8.31
CA SER A 202 -22.59 -47.37 -9.36
C SER A 202 -23.24 -46.09 -9.89
N ASN A 203 -24.57 -46.00 -9.93
CA ASN A 203 -25.27 -44.78 -10.36
C ASN A 203 -25.08 -43.64 -9.35
N MET A 204 -25.03 -43.94 -8.04
CA MET A 204 -24.78 -42.95 -7.00
C MET A 204 -23.39 -42.33 -7.16
N VAL A 205 -22.38 -43.13 -7.49
CA VAL A 205 -21.01 -42.66 -7.76
C VAL A 205 -20.97 -41.69 -8.94
N SER A 206 -21.58 -42.04 -10.08
CA SER A 206 -21.66 -41.14 -11.24
C SER A 206 -22.52 -39.89 -10.97
N ILE A 207 -23.51 -39.95 -10.08
CA ILE A 207 -24.28 -38.78 -9.62
C ILE A 207 -23.43 -37.86 -8.75
N PHE A 208 -22.67 -38.39 -7.76
CA PHE A 208 -21.73 -37.59 -6.97
C PHE A 208 -20.63 -36.98 -7.85
N ALA A 209 -20.12 -37.73 -8.82
CA ALA A 209 -19.17 -37.24 -9.80
C ALA A 209 -19.76 -36.12 -10.67
N LEU A 210 -21.02 -36.25 -11.12
CA LEU A 210 -21.70 -35.19 -11.87
C LEU A 210 -21.93 -33.95 -11.00
N ILE A 211 -22.30 -34.10 -9.72
CA ILE A 211 -22.48 -32.96 -8.81
C ILE A 211 -21.16 -32.18 -8.67
N LYS A 212 -20.05 -32.88 -8.38
CA LYS A 212 -18.68 -32.34 -8.32
C LYS A 212 -18.27 -31.66 -9.64
N LEU A 213 -18.50 -32.32 -10.78
CA LEU A 213 -18.22 -31.75 -12.10
C LEU A 213 -19.03 -30.45 -12.32
N MET A 214 -20.34 -30.49 -12.03
CA MET A 214 -21.25 -29.39 -12.29
C MET A 214 -21.04 -28.18 -11.37
N SER A 215 -20.58 -28.35 -10.12
CA SER A 215 -20.20 -27.20 -9.27
C SER A 215 -19.03 -26.42 -9.87
N GLY A 216 -17.98 -27.11 -10.33
CA GLY A 216 -16.86 -26.49 -11.06
C GLY A 216 -17.27 -25.89 -12.42
N MET A 217 -18.26 -26.47 -13.11
CA MET A 217 -18.81 -25.89 -14.35
C MET A 217 -19.60 -24.60 -14.12
N ILE A 218 -20.47 -24.59 -13.10
CA ILE A 218 -21.20 -23.41 -12.67
C ILE A 218 -20.23 -22.32 -12.19
N TRP A 219 -19.14 -22.71 -11.52
CA TRP A 219 -18.02 -21.84 -11.19
C TRP A 219 -17.38 -21.20 -12.42
N LEU A 220 -16.90 -21.98 -13.40
CA LEU A 220 -16.27 -21.44 -14.62
C LEU A 220 -17.18 -20.45 -15.36
N TYR A 221 -18.48 -20.79 -15.52
CA TYR A 221 -19.45 -19.92 -16.18
C TYR A 221 -19.70 -18.61 -15.40
N ILE A 222 -19.89 -18.68 -14.08
CA ILE A 222 -20.16 -17.48 -13.25
C ILE A 222 -18.91 -16.60 -13.15
N VAL A 223 -17.72 -17.18 -12.99
CA VAL A 223 -16.46 -16.43 -12.94
C VAL A 223 -16.17 -15.78 -14.29
N GLY A 224 -16.33 -16.50 -15.40
CA GLY A 224 -16.21 -15.97 -16.76
C GLY A 224 -17.15 -14.80 -17.08
N THR A 225 -18.38 -14.84 -16.55
CA THR A 225 -19.37 -13.77 -16.75
C THR A 225 -19.29 -12.63 -15.70
N ARG A 226 -18.56 -12.82 -14.60
CA ARG A 226 -18.42 -11.85 -13.49
C ARG A 226 -16.95 -11.49 -13.25
N ILE A 227 -16.33 -10.85 -14.25
CA ILE A 227 -14.91 -10.46 -14.22
C ILE A 227 -14.53 -9.57 -13.01
N ASN A 228 -15.44 -8.75 -12.50
CA ASN A 228 -15.16 -7.88 -11.35
C ASN A 228 -15.26 -8.60 -9.98
N TRP A 229 -15.57 -9.90 -9.93
CA TRP A 229 -15.54 -10.67 -8.68
C TRP A 229 -14.08 -11.01 -8.31
N GLY A 230 -13.31 -10.03 -7.83
CA GLY A 230 -11.90 -10.20 -7.46
C GLY A 230 -11.66 -11.28 -6.40
N VAL A 231 -12.61 -11.48 -5.48
CA VAL A 231 -12.61 -12.62 -4.53
C VAL A 231 -12.65 -13.98 -5.24
N ALA A 232 -13.21 -14.09 -6.45
CA ALA A 232 -13.12 -15.27 -7.29
C ALA A 232 -11.84 -15.26 -8.15
N TRP A 233 -11.58 -14.17 -8.87
CA TRP A 233 -10.52 -14.07 -9.88
C TRP A 233 -9.09 -14.08 -9.34
N HIS A 234 -8.86 -13.79 -8.06
CA HIS A 234 -7.50 -13.83 -7.50
C HIS A 234 -6.82 -15.20 -7.60
N ARG A 235 -7.57 -16.31 -7.77
CA ARG A 235 -6.99 -17.64 -8.06
C ARG A 235 -6.25 -17.71 -9.40
N PHE A 236 -6.43 -16.70 -10.25
CA PHE A 236 -5.76 -16.55 -11.53
C PHE A 236 -4.87 -15.31 -11.54
N THR A 237 -5.34 -14.17 -11.02
CA THR A 237 -4.63 -12.89 -11.11
C THR A 237 -3.57 -12.66 -10.03
N ALA A 238 -3.61 -13.37 -8.90
CA ALA A 238 -2.58 -13.24 -7.86
C ALA A 238 -1.19 -13.66 -8.35
N PHE A 239 -1.10 -14.67 -9.22
CA PHE A 239 0.17 -15.14 -9.80
C PHE A 239 0.89 -14.03 -10.60
N PRO A 240 0.30 -13.44 -11.66
CA PRO A 240 0.93 -12.34 -12.37
C PRO A 240 1.11 -11.12 -11.46
N ASN A 241 0.21 -10.80 -10.52
CA ASN A 241 0.40 -9.62 -9.67
C ASN A 241 1.61 -9.73 -8.73
N ILE A 242 1.89 -10.93 -8.20
CA ILE A 242 3.09 -11.21 -7.40
C ILE A 242 4.36 -11.27 -8.28
N TYR A 243 4.27 -11.78 -9.52
CA TYR A 243 5.40 -11.77 -10.45
C TYR A 243 5.79 -10.35 -10.90
N PHE A 244 4.79 -9.52 -11.22
CA PHE A 244 4.94 -8.14 -11.71
C PHE A 244 4.99 -7.09 -10.59
N LYS A 245 5.34 -7.48 -9.36
CA LYS A 245 5.61 -6.57 -8.24
C LYS A 245 6.53 -5.41 -8.61
N ARG A 246 6.41 -4.30 -7.87
CA ARG A 246 7.39 -3.20 -7.92
C ARG A 246 8.82 -3.70 -7.63
N MET A 247 9.01 -4.34 -6.48
CA MET A 247 10.30 -4.87 -6.04
C MET A 247 10.49 -6.32 -6.53
N ASP A 248 11.64 -6.64 -7.14
CA ASP A 248 11.96 -7.97 -7.68
C ASP A 248 12.61 -8.92 -6.65
N ASP A 249 13.14 -8.37 -5.55
CA ASP A 249 13.68 -9.09 -4.40
C ASP A 249 12.61 -9.77 -3.52
N GLY A 250 11.32 -9.49 -3.73
CA GLY A 250 10.22 -10.05 -2.96
C GLY A 250 9.82 -9.29 -1.70
N THR A 251 10.40 -8.12 -1.47
CA THR A 251 9.86 -7.14 -0.51
C THR A 251 8.45 -6.69 -0.92
N VAL A 252 7.92 -5.69 -0.24
CA VAL A 252 6.60 -5.10 -0.53
C VAL A 252 6.80 -3.77 -1.23
N ALA A 253 5.81 -3.27 -1.96
CA ALA A 253 5.88 -1.98 -2.68
C ALA A 253 5.90 -0.76 -1.74
N LEU A 254 6.99 -0.61 -0.97
CA LEU A 254 7.32 0.46 -0.02
C LEU A 254 8.82 0.78 -0.12
N GLY A 255 9.34 1.61 0.80
CA GLY A 255 10.61 2.31 0.62
C GLY A 255 10.31 3.67 -0.04
N PRO A 256 10.87 3.97 -1.22
CA PRO A 256 10.59 5.21 -1.93
C PRO A 256 9.16 5.28 -2.47
N ALA A 257 8.66 6.48 -2.75
CA ALA A 257 7.58 6.68 -3.72
C ALA A 257 8.08 6.31 -5.13
N LYS A 258 7.17 5.78 -5.96
CA LYS A 258 7.38 5.69 -7.41
C LYS A 258 7.58 7.11 -7.99
N PRO A 259 8.51 7.36 -8.94
CA PRO A 259 8.57 8.62 -9.68
C PRO A 259 7.24 8.97 -10.35
N MET A 260 7.05 10.22 -10.76
CA MET A 260 5.98 10.58 -11.68
C MET A 260 6.28 9.94 -13.05
N MET A 261 5.27 9.35 -13.70
CA MET A 261 5.47 8.55 -14.91
C MET A 261 4.42 8.89 -15.96
N SER A 262 4.87 9.13 -17.19
CA SER A 262 4.02 9.26 -18.38
C SER A 262 4.51 8.35 -19.50
N GLY A 263 3.60 7.75 -20.28
CA GLY A 263 3.92 6.83 -21.37
C GLY A 263 4.76 5.58 -20.99
N GLY A 264 4.97 5.32 -19.70
CA GLY A 264 5.91 4.31 -19.19
C GLY A 264 7.37 4.78 -19.02
N LYS A 265 7.66 6.07 -19.21
CA LYS A 265 8.91 6.75 -18.82
C LYS A 265 8.73 7.46 -17.47
N VAL A 266 9.84 7.86 -16.84
CA VAL A 266 9.84 8.92 -15.81
C VAL A 266 9.52 10.26 -16.48
N LEU A 267 8.81 11.15 -15.79
CA LEU A 267 8.45 12.47 -16.28
C LEU A 267 9.41 13.53 -15.70
N GLU A 268 10.33 14.02 -16.53
CA GLU A 268 11.31 15.05 -16.17
C GLU A 268 10.72 16.45 -16.42
N MET A 269 10.90 17.36 -15.45
CA MET A 269 10.19 18.65 -15.42
C MET A 269 10.48 19.56 -16.63
N GLU A 270 11.63 19.40 -17.28
CA GLU A 270 12.04 20.20 -18.46
C GLU A 270 11.46 19.67 -19.79
N GLU A 271 11.08 18.39 -19.86
CA GLU A 271 10.53 17.75 -21.07
C GLU A 271 9.00 17.56 -21.04
N ALA A 272 8.35 17.82 -19.91
CA ALA A 272 6.98 17.40 -19.62
C ALA A 272 5.91 18.34 -20.22
N ASP A 273 4.96 17.78 -20.99
CA ASP A 273 3.92 18.53 -21.71
C ASP A 273 2.52 18.34 -21.05
N PRO A 274 1.88 19.40 -20.50
CA PRO A 274 0.57 19.29 -19.83
C PRO A 274 -0.58 18.82 -20.74
N ASP A 275 -0.47 18.95 -22.06
CA ASP A 275 -1.50 18.51 -23.00
C ASP A 275 -1.33 17.03 -23.43
N VAL A 276 -0.19 16.41 -23.12
CA VAL A 276 0.18 15.05 -23.58
C VAL A 276 0.54 14.09 -22.43
N ASP A 277 1.16 14.59 -21.35
CA ASP A 277 1.71 13.77 -20.28
C ASP A 277 0.81 13.65 -19.04
N ALA A 278 0.88 12.49 -18.39
CA ALA A 278 0.12 12.20 -17.17
C ALA A 278 0.88 12.69 -15.91
N PHE A 279 0.50 13.86 -15.39
CA PHE A 279 1.03 14.44 -14.13
C PHE A 279 0.44 13.77 -12.88
N GLY A 280 0.54 12.44 -12.81
CA GLY A 280 -0.18 11.60 -11.85
C GLY A 280 -1.32 10.84 -12.52
N ALA A 281 -2.45 10.68 -11.81
CA ALA A 281 -3.63 9.99 -12.31
C ALA A 281 -4.92 10.79 -12.01
N GLY A 282 -5.46 11.45 -13.04
CA GLY A 282 -6.78 12.11 -13.03
C GLY A 282 -7.86 11.29 -13.74
N LYS A 283 -7.45 10.32 -14.56
CA LYS A 283 -8.27 9.38 -15.31
C LYS A 283 -7.79 7.96 -15.01
N ILE A 284 -8.67 6.97 -15.12
CA ILE A 284 -8.34 5.58 -14.76
C ILE A 284 -7.32 4.95 -15.72
N GLU A 285 -7.28 5.41 -16.97
CA GLU A 285 -6.31 5.05 -18.01
C GLU A 285 -4.88 5.58 -17.76
N ASP A 286 -4.70 6.58 -16.89
CA ASP A 286 -3.37 7.12 -16.52
C ASP A 286 -2.58 6.12 -15.68
N PHE A 287 -3.27 5.31 -14.85
CA PHE A 287 -2.62 4.23 -14.12
C PHE A 287 -2.06 3.20 -15.09
N SER A 288 -0.84 2.73 -14.81
CA SER A 288 -0.23 1.64 -15.58
C SER A 288 -1.08 0.36 -15.61
N TRP A 289 -0.88 -0.50 -16.61
CA TRP A 289 -1.53 -1.81 -16.68
C TRP A 289 -1.33 -2.67 -15.40
N LYS A 290 -0.23 -2.48 -14.65
CA LYS A 290 -0.03 -3.11 -13.33
C LYS A 290 -0.96 -2.53 -12.25
N GLY A 291 -1.31 -1.25 -12.32
CA GLY A 291 -2.39 -0.66 -11.52
C GLY A 291 -3.75 -1.29 -11.82
N TRP A 292 -4.08 -1.46 -13.11
CA TRP A 292 -5.30 -2.16 -13.52
C TRP A 292 -5.33 -3.63 -13.04
N LEU A 293 -4.19 -4.31 -13.03
CA LEU A 293 -4.05 -5.67 -12.49
C LEU A 293 -4.21 -5.69 -10.95
N ASP A 294 -3.66 -4.71 -10.23
CA ASP A 294 -3.84 -4.52 -8.79
C ASP A 294 -5.31 -4.38 -8.42
N PHE A 295 -6.04 -3.49 -9.11
CA PHE A 295 -7.45 -3.24 -8.89
C PHE A 295 -8.27 -4.53 -9.09
N THR A 296 -8.02 -5.22 -10.20
CA THR A 296 -8.65 -6.51 -10.55
C THR A 296 -8.33 -7.61 -9.52
N THR A 297 -7.13 -7.62 -8.95
CA THR A 297 -6.63 -8.65 -8.02
C THR A 297 -7.10 -8.43 -6.57
N CYS A 298 -7.86 -7.37 -6.29
CA CYS A 298 -8.39 -7.11 -4.95
C CYS A 298 -9.31 -8.26 -4.46
N THR A 299 -8.80 -9.04 -3.51
CA THR A 299 -9.46 -10.19 -2.88
C THR A 299 -10.64 -9.83 -1.96
N GLU A 300 -10.87 -8.53 -1.73
CA GLU A 300 -11.82 -7.97 -0.78
C GLU A 300 -11.68 -8.47 0.67
N CYS A 301 -10.52 -9.03 1.03
CA CYS A 301 -10.27 -9.67 2.33
C CYS A 301 -10.20 -8.69 3.51
N GLY A 302 -10.03 -7.40 3.26
CA GLY A 302 -10.04 -6.34 4.27
C GLY A 302 -8.84 -6.33 5.22
N ARG A 303 -7.73 -7.03 4.92
CA ARG A 303 -6.50 -6.93 5.73
C ARG A 303 -5.99 -5.49 5.78
N CYS A 304 -5.78 -4.88 4.61
CA CYS A 304 -5.37 -3.48 4.45
C CYS A 304 -6.33 -2.48 5.13
N GLN A 305 -7.64 -2.74 5.09
CA GLN A 305 -8.66 -1.95 5.81
C GLN A 305 -8.50 -2.08 7.33
N SER A 306 -8.39 -3.29 7.87
CA SER A 306 -8.25 -3.53 9.32
C SER A 306 -6.95 -3.00 9.94
N GLN A 307 -5.94 -2.72 9.12
CA GLN A 307 -4.63 -2.18 9.53
C GLN A 307 -4.45 -0.71 9.11
N CYS A 308 -5.44 -0.11 8.45
CA CYS A 308 -5.42 1.31 8.11
C CYS A 308 -5.73 2.15 9.37
N PRO A 309 -4.87 3.11 9.74
CA PRO A 309 -5.11 3.95 10.92
C PRO A 309 -6.35 4.82 10.74
N ALA A 310 -6.56 5.39 9.54
CA ALA A 310 -7.70 6.25 9.23
C ALA A 310 -9.04 5.50 9.36
N TRP A 311 -9.18 4.33 8.75
CA TRP A 311 -10.38 3.49 8.89
C TRP A 311 -10.71 3.22 10.36
N ASN A 312 -9.72 2.74 11.12
CA ASN A 312 -9.88 2.35 12.52
C ASN A 312 -10.24 3.55 13.44
N THR A 313 -9.94 4.78 13.04
CA THR A 313 -10.38 6.01 13.74
C THR A 313 -11.68 6.61 13.21
N GLY A 314 -12.33 6.01 12.21
CA GLY A 314 -13.63 6.44 11.67
C GLY A 314 -13.56 7.48 10.56
N LYS A 315 -12.39 7.67 9.94
CA LYS A 315 -12.23 8.45 8.69
C LYS A 315 -12.69 7.62 7.47
N PRO A 316 -13.09 8.24 6.35
CA PRO A 316 -13.69 7.53 5.22
C PRO A 316 -12.72 6.59 4.47
N LEU A 317 -11.40 6.78 4.59
CA LEU A 317 -10.42 5.94 3.91
C LEU A 317 -10.43 4.49 4.39
N SER A 318 -11.01 3.62 3.56
CA SER A 318 -10.66 2.20 3.49
C SER A 318 -9.81 1.94 2.24
N PRO A 319 -8.53 1.53 2.37
CA PRO A 319 -7.71 1.14 1.23
C PRO A 319 -8.30 -0.01 0.42
N LYS A 320 -9.14 -0.87 1.02
CA LYS A 320 -9.88 -1.91 0.30
C LYS A 320 -10.96 -1.29 -0.60
N LEU A 321 -11.73 -0.33 -0.08
CA LEU A 321 -12.86 0.25 -0.82
C LEU A 321 -12.37 1.18 -1.93
N LEU A 322 -11.31 1.95 -1.71
CA LEU A 322 -10.64 2.73 -2.77
C LEU A 322 -10.24 1.84 -3.96
N ILE A 323 -9.54 0.72 -3.70
CA ILE A 323 -9.12 -0.21 -4.75
C ILE A 323 -10.32 -0.92 -5.41
N MET A 324 -11.42 -1.16 -4.67
CA MET A 324 -12.67 -1.68 -5.24
C MET A 324 -13.39 -0.65 -6.14
N SER A 325 -13.42 0.62 -5.76
CA SER A 325 -13.97 1.70 -6.60
C SER A 325 -13.17 1.84 -7.89
N LEU A 326 -11.83 1.88 -7.81
CA LEU A 326 -10.96 1.92 -9.00
C LEU A 326 -11.19 0.71 -9.92
N ARG A 327 -11.35 -0.50 -9.36
CA ARG A 327 -11.68 -1.72 -10.12
C ARG A 327 -13.04 -1.65 -10.81
N ASP A 328 -14.07 -1.27 -10.08
CA ASP A 328 -15.44 -1.33 -10.59
C ASP A 328 -15.69 -0.20 -11.60
N HIS A 329 -15.09 0.98 -11.41
CA HIS A 329 -14.99 2.04 -12.41
C HIS A 329 -14.21 1.60 -13.65
N SER A 330 -13.01 1.02 -13.49
CA SER A 330 -12.18 0.60 -14.65
C SER A 330 -12.88 -0.44 -15.52
N HIS A 331 -13.58 -1.42 -14.92
CA HIS A 331 -14.40 -2.38 -15.66
C HIS A 331 -15.67 -1.78 -16.30
N ALA A 332 -16.20 -0.68 -15.76
CA ALA A 332 -17.41 -0.02 -16.24
C ALA A 332 -17.12 1.00 -17.37
N LYS A 333 -16.02 1.77 -17.28
CA LYS A 333 -15.51 2.65 -18.35
C LYS A 333 -14.84 1.87 -19.50
N ALA A 334 -14.29 0.68 -19.23
CA ALA A 334 -13.57 -0.12 -20.22
C ALA A 334 -14.26 -0.35 -21.60
N PRO A 335 -15.60 -0.50 -21.75
CA PRO A 335 -16.24 -0.64 -23.07
C PRO A 335 -16.05 0.58 -23.97
N TYR A 336 -15.97 1.77 -23.39
CA TYR A 336 -15.70 3.02 -24.10
C TYR A 336 -14.23 3.10 -24.54
N LEU A 337 -13.30 2.85 -23.61
CA LEU A 337 -11.85 2.82 -23.89
C LEU A 337 -11.47 1.74 -24.93
N LEU A 338 -12.13 0.57 -24.89
CA LEU A 338 -11.92 -0.52 -25.85
C LEU A 338 -12.45 -0.21 -27.26
N ALA A 339 -13.36 0.75 -27.41
CA ALA A 339 -13.80 1.23 -28.71
C ALA A 339 -12.83 2.26 -29.33
N GLY A 340 -11.90 2.80 -28.53
CA GLY A 340 -10.99 3.89 -28.91
C GLY A 340 -11.30 5.22 -28.25
N GLY A 341 -12.35 5.31 -27.40
CA GLY A 341 -12.76 6.53 -26.71
C GLY A 341 -11.66 7.14 -25.85
N LYS A 342 -11.48 8.46 -25.97
CA LYS A 342 -10.58 9.27 -25.13
C LYS A 342 -11.14 10.69 -25.00
N ARG A 343 -11.07 11.24 -23.77
CA ARG A 343 -11.30 12.67 -23.52
C ARG A 343 -10.00 13.39 -23.19
N ASP A 344 -9.83 14.60 -23.70
CA ASP A 344 -8.71 15.50 -23.41
C ASP A 344 -8.84 16.15 -22.02
N MET A 345 -8.12 17.26 -21.78
CA MET A 345 -8.15 18.00 -20.51
C MET A 345 -9.34 18.96 -20.37
N ALA A 346 -9.91 19.45 -21.48
CA ALA A 346 -11.18 20.18 -21.47
C ALA A 346 -12.39 19.24 -21.26
N GLY A 347 -12.21 17.96 -21.55
CA GLY A 347 -13.24 16.93 -21.52
C GLY A 347 -13.82 16.62 -22.90
N ASP A 348 -13.29 17.20 -23.98
CA ASP A 348 -13.76 16.97 -25.35
C ASP A 348 -13.31 15.59 -25.86
N GLU A 349 -14.12 14.96 -26.72
CA GLU A 349 -13.84 13.63 -27.27
C GLU A 349 -12.80 13.73 -28.40
N VAL A 350 -11.62 13.15 -28.16
CA VAL A 350 -10.47 13.14 -29.08
C VAL A 350 -10.09 11.73 -29.56
N GLY A 351 -10.73 10.68 -29.02
CA GLY A 351 -10.48 9.29 -29.44
C GLY A 351 -11.41 8.81 -30.54
N LEU A 352 -12.70 9.13 -30.42
CA LEU A 352 -13.77 8.73 -31.33
C LEU A 352 -14.19 9.89 -32.24
N VAL A 353 -13.27 10.34 -33.08
CA VAL A 353 -13.50 11.38 -34.10
C VAL A 353 -13.49 10.82 -35.53
N ASP A 354 -13.92 11.65 -36.49
CA ASP A 354 -13.76 11.46 -37.94
C ASP A 354 -12.38 11.95 -38.43
N ALA A 355 -12.18 12.07 -39.75
CA ALA A 355 -10.89 12.50 -40.32
C ALA A 355 -10.69 14.03 -40.27
N GLU A 356 -11.78 14.75 -40.03
CA GLU A 356 -11.89 16.20 -39.96
C GLU A 356 -11.81 16.72 -38.51
N GLY A 357 -11.87 15.82 -37.52
CA GLY A 357 -11.77 16.09 -36.08
C GLY A 357 -13.11 16.23 -35.35
N ASN A 358 -14.24 15.98 -36.01
CA ASN A 358 -15.56 16.03 -35.38
C ASN A 358 -15.87 14.69 -34.69
N VAL A 359 -16.71 14.72 -33.67
CA VAL A 359 -17.10 13.53 -32.89
C VAL A 359 -17.90 12.53 -33.74
N ASP A 360 -17.42 11.29 -33.82
CA ASP A 360 -18.10 10.18 -34.48
C ASP A 360 -19.23 9.64 -33.59
N GLN A 361 -20.37 10.31 -33.70
CA GLN A 361 -21.60 9.97 -32.99
C GLN A 361 -22.05 8.52 -33.25
N ALA A 362 -21.78 7.95 -34.44
CA ALA A 362 -22.18 6.59 -34.79
C ALA A 362 -21.34 5.54 -34.06
N LYS A 363 -20.02 5.76 -33.89
CA LYS A 363 -19.18 4.95 -33.00
C LYS A 363 -19.61 5.11 -31.55
N LEU A 364 -19.92 6.33 -31.10
CA LEU A 364 -20.35 6.58 -29.71
C LEU A 364 -21.69 5.90 -29.38
N ASP A 365 -22.70 5.96 -30.25
CA ASP A 365 -24.02 5.33 -29.99
C ASP A 365 -24.00 3.79 -30.08
N ALA A 366 -22.94 3.20 -30.64
CA ALA A 366 -22.68 1.76 -30.53
C ALA A 366 -22.14 1.34 -29.14
N ILE A 367 -21.68 2.29 -28.31
CA ILE A 367 -21.17 2.04 -26.96
C ILE A 367 -22.34 2.09 -25.97
N PRO A 368 -22.47 1.13 -25.03
CA PRO A 368 -23.55 1.16 -24.04
C PRO A 368 -23.56 2.46 -23.23
N GLN A 369 -24.71 3.12 -23.11
CA GLN A 369 -24.85 4.43 -22.46
C GLN A 369 -24.13 4.51 -21.10
N ALA A 370 -24.33 3.52 -20.24
CA ALA A 370 -23.71 3.46 -18.91
C ALA A 370 -22.17 3.37 -18.91
N ALA A 371 -21.52 3.10 -20.04
CA ALA A 371 -20.07 3.17 -20.21
C ALA A 371 -19.60 4.53 -20.77
N ARG A 372 -20.49 5.31 -21.40
CA ARG A 372 -20.29 6.73 -21.69
C ARG A 372 -20.51 7.55 -20.41
N ASP A 373 -21.63 7.34 -19.73
CA ASP A 373 -21.96 7.98 -18.43
C ASP A 373 -20.83 7.82 -17.39
N GLU A 374 -20.17 6.65 -17.37
CA GLU A 374 -19.06 6.35 -16.46
C GLU A 374 -17.71 6.90 -16.96
N ALA A 375 -17.56 7.17 -18.26
CA ALA A 375 -16.38 7.85 -18.81
C ALA A 375 -16.34 9.35 -18.48
N ASP A 376 -17.52 9.93 -18.24
CA ASP A 376 -17.72 11.37 -17.97
C ASP A 376 -17.54 11.73 -16.48
N ARG A 377 -17.30 10.73 -15.61
CA ARG A 377 -17.11 10.93 -14.17
C ARG A 377 -15.64 11.21 -13.84
N LYS A 378 -15.39 12.31 -13.12
CA LYS A 378 -14.08 12.63 -12.52
C LYS A 378 -13.58 11.49 -11.63
N LEU A 379 -12.30 11.14 -11.71
CA LEU A 379 -11.70 10.09 -10.86
C LEU A 379 -11.69 10.49 -9.38
N VAL A 380 -11.24 11.73 -9.09
CA VAL A 380 -11.32 12.35 -7.77
C VAL A 380 -12.23 13.57 -7.89
N ALA A 381 -13.30 13.57 -7.10
CA ALA A 381 -14.25 14.66 -6.90
C ALA A 381 -15.25 14.26 -5.80
N ASP A 382 -16.03 15.20 -5.30
CA ASP A 382 -17.07 14.89 -4.31
C ASP A 382 -18.23 14.06 -4.92
N ALA A 383 -19.17 13.63 -4.05
CA ALA A 383 -20.32 12.84 -4.47
C ALA A 383 -21.41 13.64 -5.22
N ILE A 384 -21.32 14.97 -5.28
CA ILE A 384 -22.25 15.87 -5.98
C ILE A 384 -21.79 16.07 -7.43
N GLU A 385 -20.48 16.26 -7.64
CA GLU A 385 -19.82 16.23 -8.95
C GLU A 385 -19.71 14.81 -9.53
N GLY A 386 -20.10 13.78 -8.75
CA GLY A 386 -20.24 12.41 -9.22
C GLY A 386 -18.94 11.59 -9.21
N GLY A 387 -17.93 12.01 -8.44
CA GLY A 387 -16.60 11.41 -8.41
C GLY A 387 -16.55 9.90 -8.10
N ILE A 388 -15.45 9.25 -8.48
CA ILE A 388 -15.19 7.84 -8.14
C ILE A 388 -14.61 7.71 -6.72
N ILE A 389 -13.67 8.59 -6.39
CA ILE A 389 -12.98 8.71 -5.10
C ILE A 389 -13.26 10.09 -4.52
N ASP A 390 -13.86 10.13 -3.33
CA ASP A 390 -14.08 11.35 -2.56
C ASP A 390 -12.75 11.94 -2.05
N PRO A 391 -12.50 13.27 -2.13
CA PRO A 391 -11.25 13.87 -1.68
C PRO A 391 -10.87 13.53 -0.23
N GLU A 392 -11.82 13.40 0.70
CA GLU A 392 -11.52 13.02 2.09
C GLU A 392 -10.99 11.58 2.21
N VAL A 393 -11.33 10.69 1.28
CA VAL A 393 -10.70 9.36 1.18
C VAL A 393 -9.23 9.49 0.78
N LEU A 394 -8.91 10.37 -0.16
CA LEU A 394 -7.55 10.62 -0.64
C LEU A 394 -6.69 11.31 0.42
N TRP A 395 -7.19 12.38 1.02
CA TRP A 395 -6.47 13.22 1.98
C TRP A 395 -6.33 12.57 3.36
N SER A 396 -7.25 11.69 3.78
CA SER A 396 -7.12 10.84 4.97
C SER A 396 -5.91 9.88 4.97
N CYS A 397 -5.19 9.71 3.84
CA CYS A 397 -4.05 8.80 3.77
C CYS A 397 -2.79 9.39 4.43
N THR A 398 -2.22 8.64 5.40
CA THR A 398 -0.95 8.99 6.07
C THR A 398 0.31 8.41 5.40
N THR A 399 0.19 7.91 4.15
CA THR A 399 1.24 7.21 3.35
C THR A 399 2.02 6.08 4.04
N CYS A 400 1.66 5.69 5.27
CA CYS A 400 2.44 4.85 6.19
C CYS A 400 2.62 3.36 5.82
N GLY A 401 2.24 2.95 4.60
CA GLY A 401 2.45 1.61 4.05
C GLY A 401 1.67 0.46 4.70
N ALA A 402 0.86 0.69 5.74
CA ALA A 402 0.18 -0.37 6.50
C ALA A 402 -0.78 -1.22 5.63
N CYS A 403 -1.34 -0.64 4.58
CA CYS A 403 -2.17 -1.33 3.58
C CYS A 403 -1.36 -2.28 2.68
N VAL A 404 -0.14 -1.91 2.29
CA VAL A 404 0.72 -2.66 1.36
C VAL A 404 1.39 -3.85 2.06
N GLU A 405 2.05 -3.62 3.21
CA GLU A 405 2.70 -4.68 4.01
C GLU A 405 1.72 -5.79 4.44
N GLN A 406 0.43 -5.47 4.52
CA GLN A 406 -0.64 -6.37 4.95
C GLN A 406 -1.45 -6.92 3.77
N CYS A 407 -1.06 -6.62 2.52
CA CYS A 407 -1.66 -7.15 1.31
C CYS A 407 -0.97 -8.47 0.90
N PRO A 408 -1.70 -9.60 0.80
CA PRO A 408 -1.11 -10.89 0.47
C PRO A 408 -0.71 -11.03 -1.02
N VAL A 409 -1.05 -10.04 -1.83
CA VAL A 409 -0.84 -9.97 -3.29
C VAL A 409 -0.14 -8.66 -3.71
N ASP A 410 0.40 -7.92 -2.73
CA ASP A 410 1.23 -6.72 -2.89
C ASP A 410 0.64 -5.64 -3.83
N ILE A 411 -0.61 -5.26 -3.57
CA ILE A 411 -1.26 -4.12 -4.22
C ILE A 411 -0.60 -2.82 -3.74
N GLU A 412 -0.24 -1.96 -4.69
CA GLU A 412 0.58 -0.75 -4.56
C GLU A 412 -0.23 0.45 -4.03
N HIS A 413 -1.09 0.20 -3.03
CA HIS A 413 -2.11 1.14 -2.51
C HIS A 413 -1.61 2.57 -2.21
N VAL A 414 -0.32 2.74 -1.85
CA VAL A 414 0.25 4.06 -1.54
C VAL A 414 0.66 4.80 -2.82
N ASP A 415 1.26 4.11 -3.79
CA ASP A 415 1.63 4.71 -5.08
C ASP A 415 0.36 5.18 -5.82
N HIS A 416 -0.71 4.37 -5.84
CA HIS A 416 -1.99 4.76 -6.45
C HIS A 416 -2.62 6.02 -5.81
N ILE A 417 -2.41 6.24 -4.51
CA ILE A 417 -2.87 7.44 -3.80
C ILE A 417 -1.94 8.64 -4.09
N ILE A 418 -0.64 8.43 -4.20
CA ILE A 418 0.32 9.50 -4.54
C ILE A 418 0.10 9.97 -5.98
N ASP A 419 -0.13 9.07 -6.93
CA ASP A 419 -0.40 9.44 -8.33
C ASP A 419 -1.72 10.24 -8.46
N MET A 420 -2.79 9.88 -7.73
CA MET A 420 -4.02 10.71 -7.68
C MET A 420 -3.79 12.08 -7.00
N ARG A 421 -2.97 12.15 -5.95
CA ARG A 421 -2.60 13.42 -5.30
C ARG A 421 -1.75 14.32 -6.20
N ARG A 422 -0.85 13.75 -7.00
CA ARG A 422 -0.06 14.51 -8.00
C ARG A 422 -0.97 15.25 -8.96
N TYR A 423 -1.93 14.55 -9.56
CA TYR A 423 -2.87 15.16 -10.50
C TYR A 423 -3.71 16.27 -9.84
N GLN A 424 -4.28 16.00 -8.67
CA GLN A 424 -5.05 16.98 -7.91
C GLN A 424 -4.25 18.25 -7.57
N VAL A 425 -2.97 18.11 -7.15
CA VAL A 425 -2.13 19.27 -6.78
C VAL A 425 -1.55 20.01 -7.98
N LEU A 426 -1.10 19.29 -9.02
CA LEU A 426 -0.33 19.85 -10.14
C LEU A 426 -1.22 20.35 -11.30
N ILE A 427 -2.42 19.78 -11.47
CA ILE A 427 -3.34 20.09 -12.57
C ILE A 427 -4.59 20.81 -12.06
N GLU A 428 -5.39 20.16 -11.20
CA GLU A 428 -6.64 20.75 -10.68
C GLU A 428 -6.41 21.90 -9.67
N SER A 429 -5.19 21.99 -9.10
CA SER A 429 -4.87 22.83 -7.95
C SER A 429 -5.79 22.59 -6.73
N GLU A 430 -6.38 21.39 -6.62
CA GLU A 430 -7.33 20.99 -5.60
C GLU A 430 -6.63 20.27 -4.45
N PHE A 431 -6.51 20.92 -3.30
CA PHE A 431 -5.93 20.32 -2.08
C PHE A 431 -6.43 21.03 -0.82
N PRO A 432 -6.36 20.38 0.36
CA PRO A 432 -6.72 20.99 1.65
C PRO A 432 -6.00 22.32 1.88
N SER A 433 -6.77 23.34 2.24
CA SER A 433 -6.33 24.75 2.30
C SER A 433 -5.10 24.98 3.18
N GLU A 434 -4.95 24.17 4.22
CA GLU A 434 -3.84 24.19 5.18
C GLU A 434 -2.48 23.88 4.51
N LEU A 435 -2.47 23.12 3.42
CA LEU A 435 -1.27 22.82 2.64
C LEU A 435 -0.77 24.02 1.82
N ALA A 436 -1.60 25.03 1.55
CA ALA A 436 -1.14 26.23 0.84
C ALA A 436 -0.06 26.99 1.64
N GLY A 437 -0.20 27.03 2.96
CA GLY A 437 0.82 27.58 3.87
C GLY A 437 2.11 26.74 3.85
N LEU A 438 1.97 25.41 3.88
CA LEU A 438 3.10 24.47 3.78
C LEU A 438 3.91 24.68 2.49
N PHE A 439 3.24 24.67 1.33
CA PHE A 439 3.92 24.82 0.04
C PHE A 439 4.63 26.17 -0.08
N LYS A 440 3.94 27.26 0.29
CA LYS A 440 4.53 28.61 0.30
C LYS A 440 5.75 28.71 1.21
N ASN A 441 5.69 28.12 2.41
CA ASN A 441 6.82 28.12 3.34
C ASN A 441 8.01 27.32 2.79
N LEU A 442 7.76 26.15 2.21
CA LEU A 442 8.79 25.32 1.57
C LEU A 442 9.46 26.04 0.38
N GLU A 443 8.67 26.67 -0.49
CA GLU A 443 9.15 27.45 -1.65
C GLU A 443 9.95 28.69 -1.23
N ASN A 444 9.41 29.51 -0.31
CA ASN A 444 9.95 30.85 -0.01
C ASN A 444 10.97 30.87 1.14
N LYS A 445 11.11 29.78 1.90
CA LYS A 445 11.99 29.66 3.08
C LYS A 445 12.76 28.35 3.16
N GLY A 446 12.59 27.43 2.21
CA GLY A 446 13.23 26.11 2.24
C GLY A 446 12.80 25.23 3.42
N ASN A 447 11.80 25.62 4.23
CA ASN A 447 11.38 24.87 5.42
C ASN A 447 9.88 25.03 5.71
N PRO A 448 9.19 23.99 6.21
CA PRO A 448 7.73 24.01 6.33
C PRO A 448 7.21 24.92 7.47
N TRP A 449 8.06 25.25 8.45
CA TRP A 449 7.73 26.18 9.54
C TRP A 449 7.86 27.67 9.16
N GLY A 450 8.31 28.00 7.94
CA GLY A 450 8.44 29.38 7.45
C GLY A 450 9.50 30.23 8.17
N GLN A 451 10.38 29.60 8.96
CA GLN A 451 11.43 30.28 9.74
C GLN A 451 12.56 30.81 8.84
N ASN A 452 13.44 31.65 9.38
CA ASN A 452 14.60 32.16 8.63
C ASN A 452 15.73 31.12 8.61
N SER A 453 16.47 31.02 7.49
CA SER A 453 17.60 30.08 7.39
C SER A 453 18.71 30.36 8.41
N LYS A 454 18.87 31.62 8.82
CA LYS A 454 19.80 32.03 9.89
C LYS A 454 19.43 31.44 11.25
N ASP A 455 18.13 31.28 11.54
CA ASP A 455 17.67 30.74 12.83
C ASP A 455 17.97 29.25 12.98
N ARG A 456 18.35 28.57 11.88
CA ARG A 456 18.67 27.14 11.85
C ARG A 456 19.94 26.78 12.64
N LEU A 457 20.81 27.75 12.92
CA LEU A 457 21.99 27.62 13.77
C LEU A 457 21.69 27.77 15.27
N ASN A 458 20.50 28.27 15.65
CA ASN A 458 20.20 28.66 17.03
C ASN A 458 20.34 27.50 18.05
N TRP A 459 20.16 26.24 17.64
CA TRP A 459 20.34 25.09 18.52
C TRP A 459 21.81 24.81 18.90
N ILE A 460 22.77 25.26 18.08
CA ILE A 460 24.22 25.15 18.37
C ILE A 460 24.60 26.14 19.49
N ASN A 461 23.99 27.33 19.49
CA ASN A 461 24.11 28.30 20.60
C ASN A 461 23.54 27.78 21.94
N GLU A 462 22.83 26.65 21.92
CA GLU A 462 22.33 25.96 23.11
C GLU A 462 23.19 24.70 23.47
N MET A 463 24.43 24.61 22.97
CA MET A 463 25.41 23.55 23.24
C MET A 463 26.64 24.11 23.95
N ASP A 464 27.26 23.34 24.85
CA ASP A 464 28.44 23.76 25.61
C ASP A 464 29.79 23.55 24.88
N PHE A 465 29.75 23.17 23.60
CA PHE A 465 30.93 22.92 22.74
C PHE A 465 30.69 23.31 21.28
N ASP A 466 31.75 23.71 20.58
CA ASP A 466 31.70 24.19 19.18
C ASP A 466 31.40 23.04 18.20
N ILE A 467 30.39 23.20 17.33
CA ILE A 467 30.02 22.20 16.32
C ILE A 467 30.41 22.71 14.92
N PRO A 468 31.33 22.04 14.19
CA PRO A 468 31.81 22.54 12.90
C PRO A 468 30.72 22.72 11.84
N VAL A 469 30.63 23.93 11.30
CA VAL A 469 29.74 24.33 10.22
C VAL A 469 30.50 24.42 8.89
N PHE A 470 29.99 23.75 7.86
CA PHE A 470 30.56 23.82 6.50
C PHE A 470 30.53 25.26 5.96
N GLY A 471 31.62 25.71 5.35
CA GLY A 471 31.77 27.07 4.82
C GLY A 471 31.85 28.18 5.88
N GLN A 472 32.05 27.82 7.16
CA GLN A 472 32.33 28.78 8.25
C GLN A 472 33.53 28.31 9.08
N ASP A 473 33.54 27.04 9.50
CA ASP A 473 34.63 26.42 10.29
C ASP A 473 35.47 25.44 9.47
N ALA A 474 34.92 24.92 8.36
CA ALA A 474 35.62 24.00 7.45
C ALA A 474 35.06 24.06 6.02
N ASP A 475 35.94 24.23 5.03
CA ASP A 475 35.59 24.34 3.60
C ASP A 475 35.63 22.99 2.85
N SER A 476 35.78 21.87 3.57
CA SER A 476 35.83 20.53 2.98
C SER A 476 35.36 19.46 3.96
N PHE A 477 34.70 18.42 3.45
CA PHE A 477 34.40 17.20 4.19
C PHE A 477 35.64 16.28 4.39
N GLN A 478 36.79 16.62 3.80
CA GLN A 478 38.03 15.87 4.02
C GLN A 478 38.34 15.73 5.52
N ASP A 479 38.70 14.52 5.93
CA ASP A 479 38.99 14.10 7.33
C ASP A 479 37.78 14.08 8.30
N TYR A 480 36.55 14.33 7.84
CA TYR A 480 35.31 14.06 8.59
C TYR A 480 34.74 12.65 8.31
N GLU A 481 33.99 12.08 9.27
CA GLU A 481 33.36 10.75 9.14
C GLU A 481 31.89 10.82 8.66
N TYR A 482 31.13 11.83 9.09
CA TYR A 482 29.70 11.99 8.81
C TYR A 482 29.29 13.44 8.66
N LEU A 483 28.43 13.72 7.67
CA LEU A 483 27.66 14.95 7.60
C LEU A 483 26.40 14.77 8.46
N PHE A 484 26.21 15.59 9.49
CA PHE A 484 25.01 15.53 10.31
C PHE A 484 23.92 16.42 9.71
N TRP A 485 22.97 15.75 9.04
CA TRP A 485 21.76 16.37 8.52
C TRP A 485 20.73 16.52 9.65
N VAL A 486 20.52 17.75 10.10
CA VAL A 486 19.67 18.08 11.25
C VAL A 486 18.18 18.01 10.88
N GLY A 487 17.84 18.40 9.65
CA GLY A 487 16.49 18.56 9.14
C GLY A 487 15.73 19.73 9.76
N CYS A 488 14.65 20.17 9.12
CA CYS A 488 13.88 21.32 9.57
C CYS A 488 13.33 21.15 11.00
N ALA A 489 12.85 19.95 11.36
CA ALA A 489 12.34 19.68 12.70
C ALA A 489 13.46 19.80 13.75
N GLY A 490 14.62 19.19 13.50
CA GLY A 490 15.74 19.18 14.44
C GLY A 490 16.35 20.56 14.71
N ALA A 491 16.11 21.54 13.84
CA ALA A 491 16.57 22.92 14.01
C ALA A 491 15.50 23.87 14.56
N TYR A 492 14.23 23.74 14.14
CA TYR A 492 13.18 24.72 14.42
C TYR A 492 12.13 24.30 15.47
N GLU A 493 11.99 23.01 15.79
CA GLU A 493 10.97 22.52 16.73
C GLU A 493 11.63 22.10 18.06
N ASP A 494 11.27 22.73 19.18
CA ASP A 494 12.07 22.66 20.42
C ASP A 494 12.14 21.26 21.05
N ARG A 495 11.13 20.40 20.85
CA ARG A 495 11.19 19.00 21.30
C ARG A 495 12.13 18.20 20.40
N ALA A 496 12.17 18.47 19.10
CA ALA A 496 13.11 17.86 18.17
C ALA A 496 14.56 18.38 18.33
N LYS A 497 14.78 19.66 18.65
CA LYS A 497 16.10 20.20 19.03
C LYS A 497 16.76 19.37 20.13
N LYS A 498 16.02 18.98 21.18
CA LYS A 498 16.54 18.10 22.24
C LYS A 498 17.06 16.75 21.71
N THR A 499 16.50 16.23 20.61
CA THR A 499 17.03 15.05 19.92
C THR A 499 18.31 15.38 19.14
N THR A 500 18.36 16.52 18.44
CA THR A 500 19.56 17.01 17.72
C THR A 500 20.75 17.15 18.65
N LYS A 501 20.57 17.88 19.77
CA LYS A 501 21.60 18.12 20.79
C LYS A 501 22.09 16.81 21.41
N ALA A 502 21.18 15.90 21.74
CA ALA A 502 21.54 14.58 22.26
C ALA A 502 22.33 13.71 21.27
N VAL A 503 22.03 13.79 19.97
CA VAL A 503 22.82 13.07 18.94
C VAL A 503 24.19 13.71 18.75
N ALA A 504 24.29 15.04 18.68
CA ALA A 504 25.56 15.75 18.59
C ALA A 504 26.50 15.40 19.76
N GLU A 505 25.99 15.43 21.00
CA GLU A 505 26.74 15.10 22.20
C GLU A 505 27.17 13.61 22.25
N LEU A 506 26.30 12.68 21.81
CA LEU A 506 26.66 11.26 21.70
C LEU A 506 27.72 11.01 20.62
N LEU A 507 27.68 11.71 19.49
CA LEU A 507 28.72 11.59 18.45
C LEU A 507 30.06 12.17 18.93
N ALA A 508 30.05 13.30 19.63
CA ALA A 508 31.23 13.89 20.24
C ALA A 508 31.80 13.01 21.37
N THR A 509 30.96 12.42 22.22
CA THR A 509 31.38 11.45 23.24
C THR A 509 32.05 10.23 22.62
N ALA A 510 31.54 9.77 21.47
CA ALA A 510 32.07 8.63 20.73
C ALA A 510 33.34 8.93 19.90
N GLY A 511 33.85 10.17 19.94
CA GLY A 511 34.97 10.60 19.10
C GLY A 511 34.70 10.42 17.61
N VAL A 512 33.48 10.74 17.16
CA VAL A 512 33.10 10.71 15.74
C VAL A 512 33.27 12.11 15.17
N LYS A 513 34.09 12.27 14.12
CA LYS A 513 34.27 13.57 13.45
C LYS A 513 33.05 13.88 12.58
N PHE A 514 32.29 14.91 12.91
CA PHE A 514 31.10 15.32 12.13
C PHE A 514 31.02 16.84 11.95
N MET A 515 30.31 17.26 10.90
CA MET A 515 30.01 18.67 10.59
C MET A 515 28.53 18.84 10.21
N VAL A 516 28.04 20.08 10.15
CA VAL A 516 26.66 20.43 9.76
C VAL A 516 26.64 21.48 8.63
N LEU A 517 25.58 21.49 7.83
CA LEU A 517 25.42 22.38 6.65
C LEU A 517 25.04 23.85 6.97
N GLY A 518 25.06 24.27 8.24
CA GLY A 518 24.79 25.67 8.59
C GLY A 518 23.47 26.21 8.05
N ALA A 519 23.46 27.44 7.52
CA ALA A 519 22.25 28.08 7.01
C ALA A 519 21.76 27.53 5.66
N ASP A 520 22.57 26.70 4.97
CA ASP A 520 22.34 26.31 3.57
C ASP A 520 21.51 25.01 3.43
N GLU A 521 21.26 24.28 4.52
CA GLU A 521 20.40 23.10 4.53
C GLU A 521 18.90 23.48 4.40
N THR A 522 18.22 22.93 3.39
CA THR A 522 16.78 23.09 3.20
C THR A 522 16.01 21.80 3.51
N CYS A 523 14.69 21.80 3.31
CA CYS A 523 13.83 20.65 3.54
C CYS A 523 14.07 19.56 2.49
N THR A 524 14.08 18.29 2.89
CA THR A 524 14.23 17.12 1.98
C THR A 524 13.01 16.87 1.07
N GLY A 525 12.14 17.86 0.85
CA GLY A 525 10.93 17.80 0.01
C GLY A 525 9.83 16.80 0.43
N ASP A 526 10.06 15.94 1.43
CA ASP A 526 9.17 14.81 1.79
C ASP A 526 7.69 15.21 1.91
N SER A 527 7.37 16.27 2.66
CA SER A 527 5.98 16.70 2.85
C SER A 527 5.34 17.23 1.57
N ALA A 528 6.09 17.88 0.67
CA ALA A 528 5.61 18.23 -0.67
C ALA A 528 5.31 16.97 -1.49
N ARG A 529 6.25 16.01 -1.51
CA ARG A 529 6.10 14.76 -2.27
C ARG A 529 4.93 13.90 -1.78
N ARG A 530 4.70 13.81 -0.46
CA ARG A 530 3.54 13.06 0.09
C ARG A 530 2.22 13.80 -0.11
N ALA A 531 2.25 15.13 -0.23
CA ALA A 531 1.07 15.90 -0.59
C ALA A 531 0.72 15.78 -2.08
N GLY A 532 1.68 15.47 -2.96
CA GLY A 532 1.49 15.36 -4.41
C GLY A 532 2.23 16.45 -5.20
N ASN A 533 2.82 17.43 -4.54
CA ASN A 533 3.60 18.47 -5.20
C ASN A 533 5.00 17.93 -5.58
N GLU A 534 5.06 17.20 -6.70
CA GLU A 534 6.29 16.55 -7.18
C GLU A 534 7.34 17.58 -7.63
N PHE A 535 6.93 18.67 -8.29
CA PHE A 535 7.83 19.74 -8.73
C PHE A 535 8.53 20.42 -7.56
N LEU A 536 7.81 20.79 -6.50
CA LEU A 536 8.41 21.38 -5.29
C LEU A 536 9.33 20.38 -4.56
N PHE A 537 9.04 19.07 -4.65
CA PHE A 537 9.98 18.05 -4.19
C PHE A 537 11.24 18.01 -5.07
N GLN A 538 11.12 17.99 -6.40
CA GLN A 538 12.25 17.95 -7.34
C GLN A 538 13.14 19.19 -7.18
N GLN A 539 12.57 20.40 -7.13
CA GLN A 539 13.28 21.65 -6.89
C GLN A 539 14.10 21.60 -5.60
N LEU A 540 13.46 21.26 -4.47
CA LEU A 540 14.16 21.14 -3.18
C LEU A 540 15.21 20.02 -3.19
N ALA A 541 14.93 18.89 -3.85
CA ALA A 541 15.89 17.80 -3.95
C ALA A 541 17.14 18.20 -4.74
N MET A 542 16.97 18.81 -5.92
CA MET A 542 18.08 19.27 -6.76
C MET A 542 18.93 20.34 -6.06
N GLN A 543 18.31 21.33 -5.40
CA GLN A 543 19.02 22.34 -4.60
C GLN A 543 19.86 21.70 -3.48
N ASN A 544 19.30 20.75 -2.73
CA ASN A 544 20.06 20.04 -1.70
C ASN A 544 21.14 19.12 -2.29
N ILE A 545 20.93 18.54 -3.48
CA ILE A 545 21.92 17.70 -4.17
C ILE A 545 23.12 18.54 -4.64
N GLU A 546 22.89 19.75 -5.14
CA GLU A 546 23.94 20.73 -5.45
C GLU A 546 24.78 21.03 -4.20
N THR A 547 24.13 21.44 -3.10
CA THR A 547 24.82 21.72 -1.81
C THR A 547 25.59 20.51 -1.29
N LEU A 548 24.97 19.31 -1.30
CA LEU A 548 25.61 18.07 -0.83
C LEU A 548 26.78 17.64 -1.72
N ASN A 549 26.69 17.85 -3.04
CA ASN A 549 27.78 17.52 -3.96
C ASN A 549 28.97 18.47 -3.79
N ASN A 550 28.74 19.76 -3.52
CA ASN A 550 29.79 20.72 -3.19
C ASN A 550 30.50 20.37 -1.87
N VAL A 551 29.74 19.94 -0.85
CA VAL A 551 30.29 19.48 0.44
C VAL A 551 31.12 18.21 0.27
N PHE A 552 30.69 17.31 -0.61
CA PHE A 552 31.37 16.06 -0.94
C PHE A 552 32.27 16.14 -2.18
N ASP A 553 32.74 17.33 -2.57
CA ASP A 553 33.71 17.45 -3.65
C ASP A 553 35.06 16.80 -3.27
N GLY A 554 35.72 16.17 -4.25
CA GLY A 554 36.86 15.27 -4.04
C GLY A 554 36.56 13.98 -3.26
N VAL A 555 35.39 13.86 -2.60
CA VAL A 555 35.06 12.70 -1.75
C VAL A 555 34.48 11.55 -2.57
N GLU A 556 35.15 10.40 -2.53
CA GLU A 556 34.65 9.14 -3.11
C GLU A 556 33.21 8.83 -2.64
N GLN A 557 32.35 8.41 -3.57
CA GLN A 557 30.93 8.09 -3.35
C GLN A 557 30.66 7.23 -2.09
N THR A 558 31.51 6.22 -1.84
CA THR A 558 31.42 5.31 -0.67
C THR A 558 31.78 5.94 0.69
N LYS A 559 32.27 7.18 0.69
CA LYS A 559 32.59 7.99 1.88
C LYS A 559 31.59 9.14 2.10
N ARG A 560 30.66 9.38 1.17
CA ARG A 560 29.64 10.45 1.24
C ARG A 560 28.53 10.11 2.23
N LYS A 561 28.86 10.16 3.52
CA LYS A 561 28.05 9.65 4.62
C LYS A 561 27.20 10.73 5.26
N ILE A 562 25.91 10.48 5.39
CA ILE A 562 24.96 11.41 6.01
C ILE A 562 24.28 10.72 7.20
N VAL A 563 24.36 11.30 8.40
CA VAL A 563 23.55 10.87 9.55
C VAL A 563 22.32 11.75 9.70
N VAL A 564 21.16 11.14 9.95
CA VAL A 564 19.86 11.81 10.11
C VAL A 564 19.15 11.41 11.41
N THR A 565 18.53 12.37 12.09
CA THR A 565 17.63 12.13 13.25
C THR A 565 16.19 11.76 12.85
N CYS A 566 15.82 12.01 11.58
CA CYS A 566 14.44 11.93 11.12
C CYS A 566 14.22 10.79 10.13
N ALA A 567 13.32 9.86 10.49
CA ALA A 567 12.90 8.76 9.64
C ALA A 567 12.33 9.18 8.26
N HIS A 568 11.79 10.40 8.13
CA HIS A 568 11.34 10.94 6.85
C HIS A 568 12.52 11.39 5.97
N CYS A 569 13.47 12.15 6.53
CA CYS A 569 14.70 12.56 5.83
C CYS A 569 15.55 11.35 5.45
N PHE A 570 15.60 10.31 6.31
CA PHE A 570 16.21 9.01 6.01
C PHE A 570 15.63 8.36 4.74
N ASN A 571 14.30 8.32 4.61
CA ASN A 571 13.66 7.76 3.43
C ASN A 571 13.82 8.64 2.18
N ALA A 572 13.79 9.97 2.34
CA ALA A 572 13.95 10.91 1.24
C ALA A 572 15.38 10.87 0.67
N LEU A 573 16.39 11.13 1.50
CA LEU A 573 17.79 11.15 1.10
C LEU A 573 18.28 9.75 0.68
N GLY A 574 17.91 8.70 1.42
CA GLY A 574 18.44 7.34 1.19
C GLY A 574 17.77 6.55 0.05
N ASN A 575 16.50 6.82 -0.29
CA ASN A 575 15.77 6.04 -1.30
C ASN A 575 15.22 6.87 -2.47
N GLU A 576 15.03 8.17 -2.30
CA GLU A 576 14.28 9.01 -3.25
C GLU A 576 15.16 10.04 -3.97
N TYR A 577 16.21 10.56 -3.35
CA TYR A 577 17.22 11.38 -4.02
C TYR A 577 17.96 10.62 -5.15
N PRO A 578 18.20 9.30 -5.07
CA PRO A 578 18.75 8.53 -6.20
C PRO A 578 17.87 8.51 -7.46
N GLN A 579 16.60 8.94 -7.37
CA GLN A 579 15.70 9.09 -8.52
C GLN A 579 15.93 10.41 -9.28
N VAL A 580 16.66 11.35 -8.68
CA VAL A 580 16.95 12.71 -9.19
C VAL A 580 18.45 13.04 -9.07
N GLY A 581 19.31 12.02 -9.13
CA GLY A 581 20.77 12.15 -9.25
C GLY A 581 21.59 12.23 -7.95
N GLY A 582 20.96 12.24 -6.76
CA GLY A 582 21.68 12.30 -5.49
C GLY A 582 21.92 10.92 -4.86
N ASP A 583 23.17 10.53 -4.64
CA ASP A 583 23.53 9.23 -4.04
C ASP A 583 24.54 9.38 -2.88
N TYR A 584 24.17 8.87 -1.70
CA TYR A 584 24.84 9.11 -0.41
C TYR A 584 24.62 7.92 0.55
N ASP A 585 25.60 7.57 1.39
CA ASP A 585 25.45 6.56 2.47
C ASP A 585 24.69 7.17 3.65
N VAL A 586 23.36 7.19 3.55
CA VAL A 586 22.47 7.76 4.58
C VAL A 586 22.21 6.73 5.69
N VAL A 587 22.48 7.11 6.95
CA VAL A 587 22.26 6.29 8.14
C VAL A 587 21.34 7.00 9.14
N HIS A 588 20.34 6.28 9.65
CA HIS A 588 19.51 6.80 10.74
C HIS A 588 20.30 6.82 12.05
N HIS A 589 20.11 7.84 12.90
CA HIS A 589 20.90 8.01 14.13
C HIS A 589 20.82 6.77 15.05
N THR A 590 19.66 6.13 15.15
CA THR A 590 19.50 4.88 15.93
C THR A 590 20.31 3.71 15.36
N GLN A 591 20.63 3.69 14.06
CA GLN A 591 21.55 2.69 13.49
C GLN A 591 23.01 3.05 13.81
N LEU A 592 23.40 4.33 13.68
CA LEU A 592 24.77 4.77 13.96
C LEU A 592 25.12 4.63 15.44
N LEU A 593 24.28 5.15 16.34
CA LEU A 593 24.47 5.01 17.79
C LEU A 593 24.58 3.53 18.21
N ASN A 594 23.78 2.63 17.62
CA ASN A 594 23.89 1.19 17.89
C ASN A 594 25.24 0.60 17.40
N ARG A 595 25.76 1.03 16.24
CA ARG A 595 27.13 0.67 15.79
C ARG A 595 28.17 1.13 16.83
N LEU A 596 28.06 2.36 17.33
CA LEU A 596 29.00 2.96 18.29
C LEU A 596 28.96 2.26 19.67
N VAL A 597 27.78 1.88 20.16
CA VAL A 597 27.63 1.05 21.38
C VAL A 597 28.23 -0.34 21.18
N ARG A 598 27.92 -1.02 20.07
CA ARG A 598 28.49 -2.32 19.71
C ARG A 598 30.02 -2.28 19.53
N GLN A 599 30.57 -1.14 19.11
CA GLN A 599 32.01 -0.87 19.03
C GLN A 599 32.66 -0.48 20.37
N LYS A 600 31.87 -0.29 21.45
CA LYS A 600 32.32 0.27 22.74
C LYS A 600 32.87 1.71 22.66
N LYS A 601 32.58 2.45 21.58
CA LYS A 601 32.78 3.92 21.52
C LYS A 601 31.77 4.66 22.40
N LEU A 602 30.58 4.09 22.60
CA LEU A 602 29.61 4.51 23.61
C LEU A 602 29.44 3.39 24.64
N ILE A 603 29.75 3.68 25.91
CA ILE A 603 29.64 2.73 27.01
C ILE A 603 28.55 3.24 27.96
N PRO A 604 27.35 2.61 27.97
CA PRO A 604 26.37 2.88 29.01
C PRO A 604 26.89 2.38 30.36
N VAL A 605 26.82 3.26 31.38
CA VAL A 605 27.25 3.00 32.76
C VAL A 605 26.14 3.24 33.79
N ALA A 606 25.14 4.05 33.43
CA ALA A 606 23.95 4.30 34.22
C ALA A 606 22.75 3.57 33.60
N SER A 607 21.95 2.91 34.44
CA SER A 607 20.71 2.25 34.01
C SER A 607 19.55 3.21 34.14
N VAL A 608 18.85 3.52 33.04
CA VAL A 608 17.66 4.39 33.06
C VAL A 608 16.56 3.81 33.95
N SER A 609 16.48 2.48 34.10
CA SER A 609 15.68 1.79 35.14
C SER A 609 14.19 2.17 35.17
N GLN A 610 13.62 2.53 34.03
CA GLN A 610 12.22 2.94 33.87
C GLN A 610 11.47 2.00 32.93
N ASP A 611 10.15 1.87 33.15
CA ASP A 611 9.24 1.23 32.20
C ASP A 611 9.07 2.11 30.96
N ILE A 612 9.44 1.59 29.80
CA ILE A 612 9.41 2.32 28.52
C ILE A 612 8.60 1.53 27.50
N THR A 613 7.86 2.22 26.63
CA THR A 613 7.24 1.60 25.45
C THR A 613 7.67 2.32 24.18
N TYR A 614 7.76 1.59 23.07
CA TYR A 614 8.35 2.11 21.82
C TYR A 614 7.33 2.21 20.68
N HIS A 615 7.29 3.37 20.03
CA HIS A 615 6.60 3.54 18.76
C HIS A 615 7.59 3.41 17.59
N ASP A 616 7.47 2.31 16.82
CA ASP A 616 8.14 2.17 15.53
C ASP A 616 7.64 3.23 14.52
N PRO A 617 8.49 4.17 14.07
CA PRO A 617 8.14 5.13 13.02
C PRO A 617 7.92 4.40 11.69
N CYS A 618 6.87 4.75 10.95
CA CYS A 618 6.52 3.98 9.74
C CYS A 618 7.59 4.03 8.65
N TYR A 619 8.30 5.15 8.48
CA TYR A 619 9.38 5.25 7.50
C TYR A 619 10.66 4.52 7.94
N LEU A 620 10.97 4.48 9.23
CA LEU A 620 12.13 3.73 9.75
C LEU A 620 11.89 2.22 9.69
N GLY A 621 10.78 1.76 10.28
CA GLY A 621 10.42 0.35 10.35
C GLY A 621 9.79 -0.17 9.07
N ARG A 622 8.61 0.31 8.67
CA ARG A 622 7.85 -0.35 7.59
C ARG A 622 8.44 -0.09 6.20
N HIS A 623 8.97 1.09 5.92
CA HIS A 623 9.60 1.39 4.63
C HIS A 623 11.03 0.83 4.57
N ASN A 624 11.89 1.17 5.55
CA ASN A 624 13.32 0.83 5.54
C ASN A 624 13.73 -0.44 6.32
N LYS A 625 12.77 -1.16 6.90
CA LYS A 625 12.96 -2.42 7.65
C LYS A 625 13.89 -2.35 8.87
N VAL A 626 14.16 -1.15 9.39
CA VAL A 626 14.97 -0.94 10.59
C VAL A 626 14.10 -1.09 11.84
N TYR A 627 14.19 -2.25 12.51
CA TYR A 627 13.42 -2.55 13.72
C TYR A 627 14.30 -2.81 14.96
N ASP A 628 15.46 -3.45 14.80
CA ASP A 628 16.22 -3.97 15.94
C ASP A 628 17.13 -2.90 16.58
N ALA A 629 17.77 -2.04 15.78
CA ALA A 629 18.73 -1.06 16.29
C ALA A 629 18.16 -0.07 17.36
N PRO A 630 16.91 0.44 17.24
CA PRO A 630 16.28 1.20 18.33
C PRO A 630 16.06 0.38 19.61
N ARG A 631 15.75 -0.92 19.47
CA ARG A 631 15.50 -1.85 20.59
C ARG A 631 16.77 -2.23 21.32
N GLU A 632 17.83 -2.51 20.57
CA GLU A 632 19.17 -2.75 21.12
C GLU A 632 19.70 -1.54 21.90
N LEU A 633 19.44 -0.31 21.43
CA LEU A 633 19.78 0.91 22.18
C LEU A 633 19.00 1.07 23.48
N MET A 634 17.68 0.88 23.47
CA MET A 634 16.86 0.95 24.71
C MET A 634 17.21 -0.17 25.70
N ALA A 635 17.64 -1.34 25.22
CA ALA A 635 18.17 -2.40 26.07
C ALA A 635 19.56 -2.03 26.64
N ALA A 636 20.44 -1.43 25.82
CA ALA A 636 21.75 -0.98 26.24
C ALA A 636 21.71 0.14 27.28
N SER A 637 20.70 1.02 27.24
CA SER A 637 20.48 2.06 28.26
C SER A 637 19.85 1.54 29.58
N GLY A 638 19.65 0.22 29.72
CA GLY A 638 19.08 -0.38 30.93
C GLY A 638 17.59 -0.06 31.15
N SER A 639 16.83 0.20 30.10
CA SER A 639 15.38 0.44 30.22
C SER A 639 14.55 -0.85 30.14
N ASN A 640 13.41 -0.88 30.83
CA ASN A 640 12.47 -2.00 30.79
C ASN A 640 11.48 -1.81 29.62
N LEU A 641 11.84 -2.30 28.44
CA LEU A 641 11.02 -2.16 27.23
C LEU A 641 9.80 -3.09 27.25
N LYS A 642 8.60 -2.49 27.37
CA LYS A 642 7.30 -3.14 27.26
C LYS A 642 6.62 -2.79 25.95
N GLU A 643 6.61 -3.75 25.03
CA GLU A 643 6.06 -3.58 23.69
C GLU A 643 4.54 -3.37 23.65
N MET A 644 4.09 -2.47 22.77
CA MET A 644 2.66 -2.32 22.45
C MET A 644 2.13 -3.54 21.68
N PRO A 645 0.82 -3.89 21.76
CA PRO A 645 0.24 -5.00 21.01
C PRO A 645 0.50 -4.96 19.49
N ARG A 646 0.50 -3.76 18.90
CA ARG A 646 0.96 -3.45 17.54
C ARG A 646 2.35 -2.80 17.57
N HIS A 647 3.39 -3.59 17.28
CA HIS A 647 4.78 -3.16 17.14
C HIS A 647 5.42 -3.72 15.86
N GLY A 648 6.62 -3.27 15.53
CA GLY A 648 7.38 -3.68 14.35
C GLY A 648 6.60 -3.45 13.05
N GLU A 649 6.61 -4.42 12.15
CA GLU A 649 5.85 -4.36 10.88
C GLU A 649 4.34 -4.13 11.05
N ARG A 650 3.78 -4.43 12.24
CA ARG A 650 2.37 -4.24 12.61
C ARG A 650 2.08 -2.91 13.31
N SER A 651 3.08 -2.07 13.58
CA SER A 651 2.93 -0.77 14.28
C SER A 651 1.87 0.13 13.64
N MET A 652 1.01 0.75 14.46
CA MET A 652 0.05 1.75 14.01
C MET A 652 0.74 3.12 13.89
N CYS A 653 0.45 3.84 12.80
CA CYS A 653 0.99 5.17 12.51
C CYS A 653 0.65 6.18 13.61
N CYS A 654 1.56 7.13 13.87
CA CYS A 654 1.37 8.26 14.79
C CYS A 654 0.37 9.32 14.27
N GLY A 655 0.16 9.42 12.95
CA GLY A 655 -0.73 10.40 12.31
C GLY A 655 -0.02 11.36 11.34
N ALA A 656 1.26 11.71 11.55
CA ALA A 656 1.95 12.78 10.81
C ALA A 656 2.18 12.53 9.30
N GLY A 657 2.33 11.27 8.89
CA GLY A 657 2.70 10.91 7.51
C GLY A 657 1.66 11.37 6.48
N GLY A 658 2.00 11.31 5.19
CA GLY A 658 1.06 11.75 4.13
C GLY A 658 0.77 13.26 4.14
N ALA A 659 1.72 14.06 4.65
CA ALA A 659 1.57 15.50 4.95
C ALA A 659 0.50 15.84 6.02
N ARG A 660 -0.06 14.84 6.74
CA ARG A 660 -1.12 15.04 7.76
C ARG A 660 -0.67 15.76 9.03
N MET A 661 0.62 15.99 9.23
CA MET A 661 1.12 16.93 10.25
C MET A 661 0.73 18.39 9.95
N TRP A 662 0.40 18.71 8.69
CA TRP A 662 0.13 20.07 8.20
C TRP A 662 -1.35 20.28 7.82
N MET A 663 -2.25 19.39 8.27
CA MET A 663 -3.69 19.41 7.97
C MET A 663 -4.49 18.95 9.19
N GLU A 664 -5.59 19.61 9.52
CA GLU A 664 -6.28 19.32 10.78
C GLU A 664 -7.03 17.97 10.80
N GLU A 665 -7.22 17.42 12.01
CA GLU A 665 -7.85 16.11 12.25
C GLU A 665 -9.36 16.25 12.52
N ASN A 666 -10.10 16.80 11.54
CA ASN A 666 -11.52 17.16 11.69
C ASN A 666 -12.50 15.97 11.66
N ILE A 667 -12.14 14.86 11.01
CA ILE A 667 -13.01 13.68 10.87
C ILE A 667 -12.61 12.55 11.82
N GLY A 668 -13.58 12.03 12.58
CA GLY A 668 -13.43 10.87 13.45
C GLY A 668 -12.55 11.13 14.67
N LYS A 669 -11.85 10.11 15.16
CA LYS A 669 -10.83 10.23 16.21
C LYS A 669 -9.49 10.68 15.57
N ARG A 670 -8.70 11.47 16.29
CA ARG A 670 -7.30 11.76 15.89
C ARG A 670 -6.47 10.47 15.97
N ILE A 671 -5.61 10.23 14.98
CA ILE A 671 -4.81 9.00 14.84
C ILE A 671 -3.78 8.89 15.98
N ASN A 672 -3.20 10.01 16.40
CA ASN A 672 -2.27 10.04 17.52
C ASN A 672 -2.92 9.59 18.84
N ILE A 673 -4.15 10.03 19.13
CA ILE A 673 -4.87 9.62 20.35
C ILE A 673 -5.10 8.10 20.39
N ASP A 674 -5.41 7.44 19.26
CA ASP A 674 -5.57 5.98 19.25
C ASP A 674 -4.24 5.22 19.43
N ARG A 675 -3.12 5.81 18.98
CA ARG A 675 -1.79 5.24 19.24
C ARG A 675 -1.31 5.52 20.67
N VAL A 676 -1.60 6.69 21.23
CA VAL A 676 -1.28 7.03 22.61
C VAL A 676 -2.11 6.21 23.59
N ASP A 677 -3.39 5.95 23.32
CA ASP A 677 -4.20 5.01 24.12
C ASP A 677 -3.57 3.60 24.18
N GLU A 678 -3.02 3.12 23.05
CA GLU A 678 -2.31 1.84 23.00
C GLU A 678 -0.97 1.86 23.77
N ALA A 679 -0.26 3.00 23.77
CA ALA A 679 0.97 3.19 24.53
C ALA A 679 0.71 3.29 26.04
N LEU A 680 -0.25 4.12 26.45
CA LEU A 680 -0.60 4.30 27.87
C LEU A 680 -1.18 3.02 28.49
N ALA A 681 -1.83 2.16 27.68
CA ALA A 681 -2.24 0.81 28.10
C ALA A 681 -1.06 -0.14 28.46
N THR A 682 0.20 0.19 28.13
CA THR A 682 1.35 -0.53 28.67
C THR A 682 1.77 -0.04 30.06
N ASN A 683 1.20 1.06 30.56
CA ASN A 683 1.63 1.79 31.76
C ASN A 683 3.13 2.19 31.76
N PRO A 684 3.60 2.96 30.74
CA PRO A 684 4.98 3.41 30.65
C PRO A 684 5.23 4.65 31.54
N LYS A 685 6.50 4.90 31.87
CA LYS A 685 6.99 6.22 32.33
C LYS A 685 7.46 7.10 31.17
N LYS A 686 8.11 6.50 30.15
CA LYS A 686 8.50 7.19 28.92
C LYS A 686 7.98 6.46 27.68
N ILE A 687 7.51 7.21 26.69
CA ILE A 687 7.19 6.72 25.35
C ILE A 687 8.35 7.09 24.42
N ALA A 688 9.08 6.08 23.96
CA ALA A 688 10.22 6.23 23.08
C ALA A 688 9.81 6.21 21.60
N THR A 689 10.49 7.03 20.79
CA THR A 689 10.40 7.04 19.33
C THR A 689 11.78 7.26 18.71
N GLY A 690 11.92 7.06 17.40
CA GLY A 690 13.10 7.41 16.62
C GLY A 690 12.73 8.29 15.43
N CYS A 691 12.01 9.38 15.66
CA CYS A 691 11.53 10.30 14.61
C CYS A 691 10.87 11.56 15.22
N PRO A 692 11.33 12.79 14.86
CA PRO A 692 10.74 14.06 15.30
C PRO A 692 9.23 14.21 15.08
N PHE A 693 8.74 13.95 13.86
CA PHE A 693 7.30 14.04 13.55
C PHE A 693 6.46 13.07 14.41
N CYS A 694 7.00 11.90 14.73
CA CYS A 694 6.34 10.95 15.63
C CYS A 694 6.39 11.45 17.09
N ARG A 695 7.49 12.09 17.52
CA ARG A 695 7.60 12.71 18.86
C ARG A 695 6.55 13.79 19.04
N VAL A 696 6.39 14.71 18.10
CA VAL A 696 5.37 15.78 18.14
C VAL A 696 3.98 15.18 18.30
N MET A 697 3.52 14.38 17.31
CA MET A 697 2.16 13.80 17.34
C MET A 697 1.86 13.00 18.62
N LEU A 698 2.83 12.22 19.11
CA LEU A 698 2.66 11.45 20.35
C LEU A 698 2.67 12.35 21.60
N THR A 699 3.48 13.42 21.63
CA THR A 699 3.48 14.40 22.72
C THR A 699 2.11 15.06 22.81
N ASP A 700 1.62 15.62 21.70
CA ASP A 700 0.33 16.31 21.64
C ASP A 700 -0.83 15.36 22.02
N GLY A 701 -0.70 14.08 21.68
CA GLY A 701 -1.64 13.03 22.07
C GLY A 701 -1.58 12.64 23.55
N VAL A 702 -0.41 12.75 24.20
CA VAL A 702 -0.23 12.54 25.66
C VAL A 702 -0.74 13.75 26.43
N THR A 703 -0.44 14.97 25.99
CA THR A 703 -0.97 16.21 26.58
C THR A 703 -2.49 16.19 26.59
N ALA A 704 -3.14 15.85 25.47
CA ALA A 704 -4.60 15.69 25.38
C ALA A 704 -5.19 14.51 26.20
N ARG A 705 -4.35 13.68 26.85
CA ARG A 705 -4.77 12.70 27.87
C ARG A 705 -4.53 13.20 29.29
N GLN A 706 -3.46 13.95 29.52
CA GLN A 706 -3.14 14.58 30.80
C GLN A 706 -4.12 15.72 31.13
N GLU A 707 -4.52 16.51 30.14
CA GLU A 707 -5.65 17.47 30.23
C GLU A 707 -6.99 16.80 30.59
N GLY A 708 -7.13 15.51 30.27
CA GLY A 708 -8.26 14.66 30.66
C GLY A 708 -8.13 14.00 32.04
N GLY A 709 -7.13 14.37 32.84
CA GLY A 709 -6.88 13.82 34.17
C GLY A 709 -6.30 12.40 34.17
N ALA A 710 -5.60 11.99 33.11
CA ALA A 710 -5.08 10.63 32.97
C ALA A 710 -3.58 10.59 32.60
N HIS A 711 -2.84 9.69 33.26
CA HIS A 711 -1.42 9.41 33.00
C HIS A 711 -0.49 10.63 33.10
N GLU A 712 -0.62 11.40 34.18
CA GLU A 712 0.32 12.45 34.56
C GLU A 712 1.77 11.93 34.68
N GLY A 713 2.75 12.75 34.32
CA GLY A 713 4.17 12.41 34.41
C GLY A 713 4.69 11.41 33.39
N VAL A 714 3.92 11.08 32.34
CA VAL A 714 4.42 10.34 31.17
C VAL A 714 5.02 11.31 30.16
N GLU A 715 6.28 11.09 29.75
CA GLU A 715 6.99 11.91 28.76
C GLU A 715 7.15 11.17 27.42
N VAL A 716 7.21 11.92 26.30
CA VAL A 716 7.57 11.39 24.98
C VAL A 716 8.99 11.83 24.60
N VAL A 717 9.88 10.86 24.41
CA VAL A 717 11.32 11.06 24.20
C VAL A 717 11.80 10.37 22.93
N ASP A 718 12.96 10.80 22.42
CA ASP A 718 13.67 10.02 21.40
C ASP A 718 14.66 9.04 22.05
N VAL A 719 14.90 7.89 21.41
CA VAL A 719 15.89 6.89 21.85
C VAL A 719 17.28 7.51 22.08
N ALA A 720 17.64 8.58 21.38
CA ALA A 720 18.88 9.33 21.62
C ALA A 720 18.97 9.92 23.05
N GLN A 721 17.88 10.46 23.59
CA GLN A 721 17.87 11.02 24.96
C GLN A 721 17.99 9.90 26.01
N LEU A 722 17.36 8.75 25.77
CA LEU A 722 17.50 7.57 26.64
C LEU A 722 18.93 7.00 26.63
N MET A 723 19.61 7.03 25.49
CA MET A 723 21.02 6.66 25.41
C MET A 723 21.90 7.68 26.15
N LEU A 724 21.63 8.98 25.98
CA LEU A 724 22.35 10.06 26.65
C LEU A 724 22.18 10.07 28.18
N GLU A 725 21.02 9.65 28.68
CA GLU A 725 20.77 9.41 30.12
C GLU A 725 21.59 8.25 30.69
N SER A 726 22.10 7.34 29.85
CA SER A 726 22.81 6.12 30.28
C SER A 726 24.33 6.18 30.21
N ILE A 727 24.91 7.13 29.48
CA ILE A 727 26.38 7.29 29.37
C ILE A 727 26.93 8.26 30.41
N THR A 728 28.23 8.13 30.73
CA THR A 728 28.95 9.17 31.46
C THR A 728 28.94 10.46 30.63
N ARG A 729 28.52 11.58 31.22
CA ARG A 729 28.72 12.90 30.61
C ARG A 729 30.22 13.22 30.61
N VAL A 730 30.68 13.81 29.52
CA VAL A 730 32.08 14.17 29.30
C VAL A 730 32.19 15.69 29.29
N GLU A 731 33.25 16.22 29.90
CA GLU A 731 33.50 17.67 29.95
C GLU A 731 33.53 18.29 28.55
N SER A 732 32.93 19.46 28.37
CA SER A 732 32.67 19.99 27.03
C SER A 732 33.95 20.36 26.25
N SER A 733 35.03 20.67 26.95
CA SER A 733 36.38 20.82 26.37
C SER A 733 36.89 19.54 25.69
N VAL A 734 36.62 18.38 26.29
CA VAL A 734 36.97 17.06 25.72
C VAL A 734 36.00 16.69 24.59
N LEU A 735 34.73 17.10 24.66
CA LEU A 735 33.79 16.95 23.54
C LEU A 735 34.25 17.76 22.31
N ALA A 736 34.69 19.00 22.49
CA ALA A 736 35.25 19.83 21.43
C ALA A 736 36.53 19.21 20.84
N GLU A 737 37.48 18.76 21.67
CA GLU A 737 38.70 18.07 21.20
C GLU A 737 38.38 16.77 20.45
N ASN A 738 37.40 16.00 20.93
CA ASN A 738 36.95 14.77 20.30
C ASN A 738 36.40 14.97 18.88
N ILE A 739 35.78 16.11 18.57
CA ILE A 739 35.24 16.40 17.21
C ILE A 739 36.11 17.30 16.36
N LYS A 740 37.02 18.08 16.95
CA LYS A 740 37.98 18.93 16.24
C LYS A 740 38.77 18.14 15.21
N VAL A 741 38.61 18.47 13.93
CA VAL A 741 39.48 17.97 12.86
C VAL A 741 40.75 18.82 12.86
N ILE A 742 41.90 18.17 12.86
CA ILE A 742 43.19 18.81 12.54
C ILE A 742 43.40 18.51 11.06
N PRO A 743 43.38 19.51 10.16
CA PRO A 743 43.59 19.27 8.74
C PRO A 743 44.95 18.60 8.52
N ARG A 744 44.97 17.46 7.82
CA ARG A 744 46.24 16.87 7.41
C ARG A 744 46.93 17.78 6.38
N GLU A 745 48.27 17.78 6.39
CA GLU A 745 49.01 18.27 5.23
C GLU A 745 48.57 17.48 4.00
N ARG A 746 48.15 18.19 2.94
CA ARG A 746 47.84 17.56 1.65
C ARG A 746 49.13 16.94 1.12
N THR A 747 49.04 15.78 0.49
CA THR A 747 50.21 15.26 -0.24
C THR A 747 50.48 16.17 -1.44
N PRO A 748 51.74 16.30 -1.92
CA PRO A 748 52.05 17.14 -3.08
C PRO A 748 51.25 16.77 -4.35
N GLN A 749 50.76 15.53 -4.45
CA GLN A 749 49.91 15.08 -5.55
C GLN A 749 48.45 15.55 -5.40
N GLU A 750 47.98 15.76 -4.17
CA GLU A 750 46.66 16.35 -3.88
C GLU A 750 46.70 17.89 -3.97
N GLU A 751 47.80 18.53 -3.54
CA GLU A 751 48.04 19.96 -3.81
C GLU A 751 48.03 20.22 -5.32
N LEU A 752 48.89 19.54 -6.08
CA LEU A 752 48.94 19.64 -7.54
C LEU A 752 47.58 19.34 -8.19
N ALA A 753 46.80 18.37 -7.69
CA ALA A 753 45.46 18.12 -8.21
C ALA A 753 44.52 19.33 -8.01
N THR A 754 44.56 19.98 -6.84
CA THR A 754 43.77 21.20 -6.59
C THR A 754 44.30 22.44 -7.29
N GLU A 755 45.62 22.57 -7.47
CA GLU A 755 46.22 23.65 -8.27
C GLU A 755 45.85 23.51 -9.75
N ASN A 756 45.95 22.31 -10.33
CA ASN A 756 45.52 22.06 -11.72
C ASN A 756 44.01 22.28 -11.90
N ALA A 757 43.18 21.91 -10.92
CA ALA A 757 41.75 22.17 -10.97
C ALA A 757 41.44 23.68 -10.94
N ALA A 758 42.12 24.45 -10.08
CA ALA A 758 42.00 25.89 -10.01
C ALA A 758 42.51 26.59 -11.29
N GLU A 759 43.65 26.15 -11.84
CA GLU A 759 44.17 26.67 -13.12
C GLU A 759 43.21 26.40 -14.29
N VAL A 760 42.53 25.25 -14.31
CA VAL A 760 41.50 24.97 -15.33
C VAL A 760 40.28 25.88 -15.16
N GLU A 761 39.76 26.02 -13.94
CA GLU A 761 38.61 26.91 -13.64
C GLU A 761 38.93 28.40 -13.90
N GLU A 762 40.18 28.82 -13.70
CA GLU A 762 40.64 30.17 -14.01
C GLU A 762 40.95 30.36 -15.50
N ALA A 763 41.49 29.35 -16.19
CA ALA A 763 41.69 29.37 -17.65
C ALA A 763 40.36 29.44 -18.42
N GLU A 764 39.34 28.66 -18.03
CA GLU A 764 38.00 28.75 -18.62
C GLU A 764 37.31 30.11 -18.36
N ARG A 765 37.66 30.79 -17.26
CA ARG A 765 37.22 32.18 -16.98
C ARG A 765 38.02 33.27 -17.71
N ILE A 766 39.17 32.95 -18.29
CA ILE A 766 40.09 33.93 -18.93
C ILE A 766 40.14 33.79 -20.47
N ALA A 767 39.74 32.66 -21.04
CA ALA A 767 39.80 32.38 -22.49
C ALA A 767 39.08 33.43 -23.36
N PRO A 768 39.79 34.17 -24.25
CA PRO A 768 39.16 35.09 -25.20
C PRO A 768 38.51 34.34 -26.38
N VAL A 769 37.34 34.81 -26.83
CA VAL A 769 36.70 34.32 -28.06
C VAL A 769 37.30 35.00 -29.28
N GLU A 770 38.10 34.26 -30.06
CA GLU A 770 38.55 34.67 -31.40
C GLU A 770 37.80 33.90 -32.51
N GLU A 771 37.45 34.60 -33.60
CA GLU A 771 36.73 34.02 -34.74
C GLU A 771 37.68 33.33 -35.75
N PRO A 772 37.37 32.12 -36.26
CA PRO A 772 38.06 31.54 -37.40
C PRO A 772 37.54 32.13 -38.74
N ALA A 773 38.46 32.58 -39.60
CA ALA A 773 38.15 33.28 -40.85
C ALA A 773 37.64 32.38 -42.01
N GLU A 774 36.95 32.99 -42.98
CA GLU A 774 36.26 32.32 -44.09
C GLU A 774 37.14 31.60 -45.13
N ALA A 775 36.61 30.52 -45.71
CA ALA A 775 36.88 30.12 -47.10
C ALA A 775 35.56 29.73 -47.84
N LYS A 776 35.25 30.49 -48.90
CA LYS A 776 34.00 30.49 -49.71
C LYS A 776 33.86 29.23 -50.60
N SER A 777 32.72 28.89 -51.21
CA SER A 777 31.64 29.74 -51.78
C SER A 777 30.25 29.07 -51.92
N ALA A 778 29.22 29.87 -52.23
CA ALA A 778 27.81 29.48 -52.47
C ALA A 778 27.35 29.75 -53.92
N PRO A 779 26.09 29.41 -54.28
CA PRO A 779 25.05 30.47 -54.44
C PRO A 779 23.63 30.04 -53.91
N ALA A 780 22.90 30.84 -53.11
CA ALA A 780 22.04 32.02 -53.44
C ALA A 780 20.60 31.63 -53.88
N ALA A 781 19.47 32.33 -53.59
CA ALA A 781 19.05 33.48 -52.75
C ALA A 781 17.48 33.55 -52.80
N PRO A 782 16.70 34.55 -52.27
CA PRO A 782 17.00 35.78 -51.50
C PRO A 782 16.13 36.01 -50.21
N ALA A 783 16.23 37.19 -49.57
CA ALA A 783 15.48 37.63 -48.37
C ALA A 783 14.71 38.97 -48.60
N PRO A 784 13.98 39.53 -47.59
CA PRO A 784 14.54 40.70 -46.87
C PRO A 784 14.05 41.03 -45.42
N LYS A 785 15.03 41.47 -44.58
CA LYS A 785 15.02 42.62 -43.61
C LYS A 785 14.18 42.65 -42.29
N ALA A 786 14.91 42.55 -41.17
CA ALA A 786 15.08 43.50 -40.03
C ALA A 786 13.87 44.17 -39.30
N GLY A 787 13.92 44.45 -37.99
CA GLY A 787 14.94 44.17 -36.95
C GLY A 787 14.89 45.18 -35.76
N GLY A 788 15.60 44.92 -34.65
CA GLY A 788 15.81 45.89 -33.55
C GLY A 788 15.85 45.30 -32.12
N GLY A 789 16.58 45.93 -31.19
CA GLY A 789 16.63 45.56 -29.76
C GLY A 789 17.50 46.48 -28.90
N LEU A 790 17.28 46.48 -27.57
CA LEU A 790 18.09 47.14 -26.52
C LEU A 790 18.07 46.25 -25.26
N LYS A 791 19.20 45.87 -24.65
CA LYS A 791 20.18 46.67 -23.89
C LYS A 791 19.63 47.27 -22.58
N MET A 792 19.73 46.51 -21.49
CA MET A 792 20.00 47.11 -20.17
C MET A 792 21.46 47.57 -20.08
N LYS A 793 21.74 48.58 -19.28
CA LYS A 793 23.09 49.16 -19.11
C LYS A 793 23.29 49.57 -17.65
N GLY A 794 24.13 48.83 -16.93
CA GLY A 794 24.54 49.20 -15.58
C GLY A 794 25.53 50.38 -15.57
N LEU A 795 25.66 51.01 -14.40
CA LEU A 795 26.74 51.95 -14.07
C LEU A 795 27.15 51.74 -12.61
N ALA A 796 28.25 51.01 -12.41
CA ALA A 796 28.90 50.90 -11.10
C ALA A 796 29.93 52.03 -10.92
N LYS A 797 30.14 52.50 -9.68
CA LYS A 797 31.37 53.22 -9.32
C LYS A 797 31.68 53.19 -7.81
N ALA A 798 32.56 52.28 -7.40
CA ALA A 798 33.52 52.58 -6.34
C ALA A 798 34.67 53.43 -6.94
N PRO A 799 35.43 54.21 -6.14
CA PRO A 799 36.61 53.60 -5.51
C PRO A 799 37.06 54.23 -4.17
N GLY A 800 38.02 53.58 -3.49
CA GLY A 800 39.03 54.26 -2.66
C GLY A 800 38.84 54.14 -1.14
N ALA A 801 39.78 53.45 -0.49
CA ALA A 801 39.84 53.36 0.97
C ALA A 801 40.61 54.52 1.62
N LYS A 802 40.22 54.90 2.86
CA LYS A 802 41.10 55.54 3.87
C LYS A 802 40.41 55.63 5.24
N THR A 803 40.97 54.96 6.24
CA THR A 803 40.99 55.41 7.65
C THR A 803 41.94 56.62 7.77
N PRO A 804 41.91 57.46 8.86
CA PRO A 804 41.52 57.10 10.23
C PRO A 804 40.71 58.14 11.07
N GLY A 805 40.16 57.66 12.19
CA GLY A 805 40.31 58.33 13.50
C GLY A 805 39.25 59.34 13.99
N SER A 806 38.82 59.15 15.25
CA SER A 806 38.25 60.12 16.22
C SER A 806 36.92 60.85 15.89
N ALA A 807 36.12 61.34 16.86
CA ALA A 807 35.89 60.93 18.26
C ALA A 807 34.68 61.69 18.87
N ALA A 808 33.85 61.01 19.68
CA ALA A 808 32.84 61.58 20.62
C ALA A 808 31.71 62.46 20.00
N LYS A 809 30.58 62.78 20.66
CA LYS A 809 29.99 62.51 21.99
C LYS A 809 28.57 61.90 21.79
N ALA A 810 27.92 61.18 22.73
CA ALA A 810 27.22 61.66 23.96
C ALA A 810 26.33 62.91 23.70
N ASP A 811 25.07 62.99 24.14
CA ASP A 811 24.50 62.76 25.49
C ASP A 811 23.12 62.03 25.39
N THR A 812 22.76 61.01 26.19
CA THR A 812 22.12 61.01 27.55
C THR A 812 20.86 61.90 27.69
N ALA A 813 19.74 61.49 28.32
CA ALA A 813 19.32 60.20 28.92
C ALA A 813 17.78 60.17 29.13
N GLU A 814 17.25 59.09 29.71
CA GLU A 814 15.86 58.96 30.21
C GLU A 814 15.56 59.84 31.44
N PRO A 815 14.31 59.87 31.91
CA PRO A 815 14.06 59.16 33.19
C PRO A 815 12.78 58.30 33.25
N ASP A 816 12.89 57.19 33.98
CA ASP A 816 12.11 56.76 35.16
C ASP A 816 10.81 57.52 35.54
N ALA A 817 9.80 56.91 36.20
CA ALA A 817 9.46 55.50 36.47
C ALA A 817 8.06 55.41 37.15
N GLU A 818 7.48 54.21 37.18
CA GLU A 818 6.44 53.65 38.10
C GLU A 818 5.24 54.49 38.63
N GLY A 819 4.04 53.87 38.60
CA GLY A 819 2.84 54.34 39.30
C GLY A 819 1.70 53.32 39.22
N ALA A 820 1.11 52.92 40.36
CA ALA A 820 0.23 51.76 40.45
C ALA A 820 -1.28 52.03 40.27
N ALA A 821 -2.04 50.93 40.10
CA ALA A 821 -3.50 50.84 39.99
C ALA A 821 -4.22 51.13 41.35
N PRO A 822 -5.58 51.18 41.49
CA PRO A 822 -6.58 50.47 40.66
C PRO A 822 -7.92 51.16 40.30
N ALA A 823 -8.56 50.56 39.28
CA ALA A 823 -9.99 50.32 39.04
C ALA A 823 -11.10 51.34 39.42
N ASP A 824 -12.04 51.55 38.48
CA ASP A 824 -13.39 50.95 38.66
C ASP A 824 -14.16 50.72 37.31
N ALA A 825 -15.16 49.84 37.37
CA ALA A 825 -16.30 49.57 36.47
C ALA A 825 -16.17 49.54 34.91
N ALA A 826 -16.68 48.45 34.30
CA ALA A 826 -16.99 48.32 32.86
C ALA A 826 -18.52 48.16 32.63
N PRO A 827 -19.02 48.16 31.37
CA PRO A 827 -19.25 46.84 30.74
C PRO A 827 -19.11 46.78 29.19
N LYS A 828 -19.05 45.54 28.65
CA LYS A 828 -19.30 45.18 27.23
C LYS A 828 -20.79 44.77 27.05
N PRO A 829 -21.29 44.18 25.92
CA PRO A 829 -20.78 44.10 24.54
C PRO A 829 -21.84 44.42 23.44
N LYS A 830 -21.41 44.71 22.20
CA LYS A 830 -21.77 43.97 20.95
C LYS A 830 -21.41 44.73 19.66
N GLY A 831 -21.04 43.95 18.64
CA GLY A 831 -21.38 44.20 17.23
C GLY A 831 -20.65 45.30 16.47
N LEU A 832 -19.69 44.91 15.63
CA LEU A 832 -19.28 45.69 14.46
C LEU A 832 -19.28 44.82 13.21
N GLY A 833 -20.33 44.96 12.41
CA GLY A 833 -20.27 44.72 10.97
C GLY A 833 -20.30 46.07 10.27
N MET A 834 -19.25 46.39 9.51
CA MET A 834 -19.09 47.60 8.70
C MET A 834 -17.99 47.36 7.66
N ALA A 835 -17.88 48.10 6.56
CA ALA A 835 -18.87 48.87 5.78
C ALA A 835 -18.17 49.27 4.46
N GLY A 836 -18.87 49.25 3.33
CA GLY A 836 -18.32 49.77 2.07
C GLY A 836 -18.58 51.27 1.90
N GLY A 837 -17.63 52.02 1.33
CA GLY A 837 -17.95 53.34 0.77
C GLY A 837 -16.81 54.35 0.61
N LYS A 838 -16.19 54.40 -0.58
CA LYS A 838 -16.19 55.58 -1.49
C LYS A 838 -15.32 55.38 -2.74
N ALA A 839 -15.73 56.01 -3.83
CA ALA A 839 -14.88 56.29 -5.00
C ALA A 839 -14.26 57.69 -4.91
N PRO A 840 -13.18 57.95 -5.65
CA PRO A 840 -13.27 58.76 -6.88
C PRO A 840 -12.54 58.04 -8.06
N GLY A 841 -12.55 58.45 -9.34
CA GLY A 841 -12.88 59.72 -9.98
C GLY A 841 -11.64 60.59 -10.21
N GLY A 842 -11.20 60.97 -11.43
CA GLY A 842 -11.61 60.60 -12.78
C GLY A 842 -11.13 61.63 -13.83
N LYS A 843 -10.92 61.21 -15.11
CA LYS A 843 -10.33 61.99 -16.25
C LYS A 843 -8.82 62.25 -16.08
N GLY A 844 -7.98 62.37 -17.12
CA GLY A 844 -8.08 62.30 -18.60
C GLY A 844 -6.66 62.47 -19.20
N LEU A 845 -6.36 62.70 -20.49
CA LEU A 845 -7.13 62.83 -21.74
C LEU A 845 -6.13 62.86 -22.95
N GLN A 846 -6.61 62.76 -24.20
CA GLN A 846 -5.96 63.18 -25.48
C GLN A 846 -4.98 62.20 -26.22
N MET A 847 -4.89 62.16 -27.57
CA MET A 847 -5.88 62.35 -28.67
C MET A 847 -5.28 62.06 -30.08
N LYS A 848 -6.17 61.95 -31.10
CA LYS A 848 -5.96 61.88 -32.58
C LYS A 848 -5.56 60.52 -33.21
N GLY A 849 -6.16 60.06 -34.32
CA GLY A 849 -7.43 60.50 -34.93
C GLY A 849 -7.66 60.18 -36.42
N LYS A 850 -8.96 59.97 -36.78
CA LYS A 850 -9.60 59.73 -38.10
C LYS A 850 -9.42 58.35 -38.77
N ALA A 851 -10.40 57.80 -39.53
CA ALA A 851 -11.88 57.91 -39.64
C ALA A 851 -12.35 57.14 -40.90
N PRO A 852 -13.64 56.73 -41.09
CA PRO A 852 -14.89 56.92 -40.32
C PRO A 852 -15.07 55.84 -39.20
N GLY A 853 -16.22 55.47 -38.61
CA GLY A 853 -17.66 55.81 -38.76
C GLY A 853 -18.44 54.82 -39.66
N ALA A 854 -19.76 54.58 -39.54
CA ALA A 854 -20.87 55.09 -38.71
C ALA A 854 -22.08 54.08 -38.80
N LYS A 855 -23.26 54.13 -38.13
CA LYS A 855 -23.99 55.00 -37.16
C LYS A 855 -25.08 54.08 -36.48
N ALA A 856 -25.37 54.13 -35.16
CA ALA A 856 -26.43 54.88 -34.45
C ALA A 856 -27.91 54.41 -34.63
N SER A 857 -28.82 54.43 -33.62
CA SER A 857 -28.70 54.69 -32.16
C SER A 857 -30.03 54.53 -31.35
N ALA A 858 -29.93 54.09 -30.07
CA ALA A 858 -30.76 54.47 -28.89
C ALA A 858 -32.30 54.16 -28.89
N THR A 859 -33.10 54.26 -27.80
CA THR A 859 -32.96 54.84 -26.43
C THR A 859 -33.98 54.23 -25.41
N ALA A 860 -33.78 54.49 -24.10
CA ALA A 860 -34.80 54.58 -23.03
C ALA A 860 -35.39 53.29 -22.39
N ALA A 861 -36.25 53.44 -21.36
CA ALA A 861 -36.54 52.43 -20.32
C ALA A 861 -38.01 52.41 -19.81
N ALA A 862 -38.38 51.34 -19.09
CA ALA A 862 -39.43 51.11 -18.06
C ALA A 862 -40.73 51.97 -18.06
N PRO A 863 -41.94 51.39 -17.84
CA PRO A 863 -42.24 50.52 -16.68
C PRO A 863 -43.27 49.38 -16.96
N ALA A 864 -43.98 48.94 -15.92
CA ALA A 864 -45.11 47.98 -15.90
C ALA A 864 -46.29 48.59 -15.10
N PRO A 865 -47.44 47.89 -14.83
CA PRO A 865 -48.23 46.92 -15.61
C PRO A 865 -49.71 47.36 -15.81
N ALA A 866 -50.52 46.67 -16.64
CA ALA A 866 -52.01 46.64 -16.56
C ALA A 866 -52.66 45.61 -17.51
N ASP A 867 -53.93 45.26 -17.24
CA ASP A 867 -54.77 44.21 -17.86
C ASP A 867 -55.44 44.54 -19.22
N ALA A 868 -55.78 43.47 -19.98
CA ALA A 868 -57.05 43.09 -20.66
C ALA A 868 -58.01 44.13 -21.33
N PRO A 869 -59.05 43.74 -22.13
CA PRO A 869 -59.56 42.40 -22.48
C PRO A 869 -59.88 42.17 -24.00
N ALA A 870 -60.61 41.06 -24.27
CA ALA A 870 -61.63 40.73 -25.32
C ALA A 870 -62.05 41.78 -26.39
N ALA A 871 -62.70 41.49 -27.54
CA ALA A 871 -63.36 40.31 -28.16
C ALA A 871 -63.63 40.64 -29.68
N SER A 872 -64.23 39.85 -30.59
CA SER A 872 -64.62 38.42 -30.74
C SER A 872 -65.02 38.18 -32.24
N ASP A 873 -65.30 36.93 -32.66
CA ASP A 873 -66.59 36.50 -33.29
C ASP A 873 -66.55 35.08 -33.92
N ALA A 874 -67.73 34.50 -34.19
CA ALA A 874 -67.96 33.09 -34.56
C ALA A 874 -68.77 32.94 -35.88
N PRO A 875 -69.07 31.70 -36.35
CA PRO A 875 -70.34 31.05 -35.97
C PRO A 875 -70.23 29.51 -35.68
N ALA A 876 -71.35 28.78 -35.62
CA ALA A 876 -71.53 27.59 -34.75
C ALA A 876 -72.15 26.31 -35.41
N THR A 877 -72.67 25.39 -34.56
CA THR A 877 -73.31 24.04 -34.76
C THR A 877 -72.37 22.82 -34.57
N ALA A 878 -72.76 21.68 -33.96
CA ALA A 878 -73.87 21.35 -33.03
C ALA A 878 -73.64 20.01 -32.24
N GLU A 879 -74.35 19.86 -31.10
CA GLU A 879 -74.75 18.64 -30.34
C GLU A 879 -73.75 17.59 -29.74
N ALA A 880 -73.60 17.66 -28.40
CA ALA A 880 -73.90 16.63 -27.37
C ALA A 880 -73.18 15.26 -27.23
N SER A 881 -72.67 15.02 -26.00
CA SER A 881 -72.44 13.74 -25.26
C SER A 881 -71.39 12.72 -25.79
N GLU A 882 -70.77 11.82 -25.01
CA GLU A 882 -70.77 11.56 -23.56
C GLU A 882 -69.47 10.87 -23.07
N SER A 883 -69.23 10.90 -21.75
CA SER A 883 -68.59 9.83 -20.94
C SER A 883 -67.04 9.66 -20.87
N THR A 884 -66.54 9.73 -19.63
CA THR A 884 -65.56 8.77 -19.03
C THR A 884 -66.34 7.49 -18.63
N PRO A 885 -65.77 6.28 -18.34
CA PRO A 885 -64.80 6.11 -17.23
C PRO A 885 -63.95 4.80 -17.13
N THR A 886 -63.28 4.65 -15.96
CA THR A 886 -63.04 3.40 -15.18
C THR A 886 -61.98 2.36 -15.63
N VAL A 887 -61.19 1.72 -14.72
CA VAL A 887 -60.92 2.04 -13.29
C VAL A 887 -59.56 1.47 -12.79
N LYS A 888 -58.87 2.26 -11.96
CA LYS A 888 -58.01 1.82 -10.83
C LYS A 888 -58.91 1.80 -9.57
N PRO A 889 -58.72 0.96 -8.52
CA PRO A 889 -57.54 1.13 -7.64
C PRO A 889 -57.15 -0.10 -6.77
N LYS A 890 -56.22 0.14 -5.81
CA LYS A 890 -55.78 -0.70 -4.68
C LYS A 890 -55.01 -1.99 -5.05
N GLY A 891 -53.78 -2.24 -4.57
CA GLY A 891 -52.85 -1.38 -3.83
C GLY A 891 -53.14 -1.20 -2.33
N LEU A 892 -52.43 -1.95 -1.47
CA LEU A 892 -51.81 -1.44 -0.23
C LEU A 892 -51.00 -2.50 0.54
N ALA A 893 -50.04 -1.99 1.33
CA ALA A 893 -49.50 -2.52 2.59
C ALA A 893 -49.13 -4.01 2.74
N VAL A 894 -47.83 -4.25 2.92
CA VAL A 894 -47.30 -5.40 3.69
C VAL A 894 -47.82 -5.34 5.13
N LYS A 895 -48.19 -6.48 5.73
CA LYS A 895 -48.17 -6.64 7.19
C LYS A 895 -47.80 -8.06 7.62
N SER A 896 -47.13 -8.13 8.76
CA SER A 896 -46.53 -9.32 9.40
C SER A 896 -47.56 -10.31 9.96
N GLY A 897 -47.23 -11.61 9.97
CA GLY A 897 -47.97 -12.61 10.74
C GLY A 897 -47.24 -13.95 10.87
N PHE A 898 -46.79 -14.29 12.09
CA PHE A 898 -46.18 -15.60 12.41
C PHE A 898 -47.27 -16.62 12.78
N LYS A 899 -47.37 -17.76 12.08
CA LYS A 899 -47.83 -19.03 12.69
C LYS A 899 -47.53 -20.29 11.85
N LYS A 900 -47.27 -21.38 12.58
CA LYS A 900 -47.30 -22.81 12.22
C LYS A 900 -48.26 -23.48 13.25
N PRO A 901 -48.65 -24.79 13.18
CA PRO A 901 -48.33 -25.82 12.18
C PRO A 901 -49.54 -26.67 11.68
N GLY A 902 -49.31 -27.52 10.66
CA GLY A 902 -50.05 -28.78 10.43
C GLY A 902 -51.43 -28.71 9.73
N ALA A 903 -52.06 -29.82 9.32
CA ALA A 903 -51.54 -31.18 9.06
C ALA A 903 -52.54 -32.07 8.27
N LYS A 904 -52.01 -33.09 7.56
CA LYS A 904 -52.68 -34.27 6.94
C LYS A 904 -53.57 -34.08 5.68
N ALA A 905 -53.66 -35.19 4.93
CA ALA A 905 -54.44 -35.43 3.70
C ALA A 905 -55.64 -36.39 4.02
N PRO A 906 -56.31 -37.18 3.13
CA PRO A 906 -55.89 -37.78 1.83
C PRO A 906 -56.94 -37.74 0.66
N GLY A 907 -56.58 -38.28 -0.52
CA GLY A 907 -57.54 -38.56 -1.62
C GLY A 907 -56.92 -39.02 -2.96
N LYS A 908 -57.13 -40.29 -3.34
CA LYS A 908 -56.94 -40.97 -4.66
C LYS A 908 -58.11 -41.98 -4.81
N PRO A 909 -58.37 -42.70 -5.94
CA PRO A 909 -57.70 -42.83 -7.25
C PRO A 909 -58.56 -42.16 -8.39
N ALA A 910 -58.58 -42.48 -9.71
CA ALA A 910 -58.05 -43.60 -10.50
C ALA A 910 -57.82 -43.32 -12.03
N GLU A 911 -57.45 -44.41 -12.71
CA GLU A 911 -57.40 -44.83 -14.12
C GLU A 911 -58.63 -44.46 -15.03
N ALA A 912 -58.66 -44.66 -16.37
CA ALA A 912 -57.79 -45.40 -17.30
C ALA A 912 -57.75 -44.77 -18.73
N ALA A 913 -57.01 -45.39 -19.68
CA ALA A 913 -57.07 -45.15 -21.13
C ALA A 913 -57.79 -46.32 -21.87
N PRO A 914 -58.11 -46.25 -23.19
CA PRO A 914 -57.16 -46.77 -24.20
C PRO A 914 -57.27 -46.22 -25.67
N ALA A 915 -56.19 -46.44 -26.47
CA ALA A 915 -56.11 -46.83 -27.91
C ALA A 915 -56.87 -46.04 -29.04
N ALA A 916 -56.55 -46.18 -30.35
CA ALA A 916 -55.31 -46.39 -31.15
C ALA A 916 -55.66 -46.44 -32.67
N ALA A 917 -54.76 -46.04 -33.61
CA ALA A 917 -54.67 -46.52 -35.02
C ALA A 917 -53.56 -45.82 -35.85
N ALA A 918 -53.08 -46.46 -36.92
CA ALA A 918 -52.20 -45.94 -38.00
C ALA A 918 -52.62 -46.59 -39.36
N PRO A 919 -52.05 -46.24 -40.55
CA PRO A 919 -50.74 -46.79 -40.98
C PRO A 919 -49.89 -45.85 -41.91
N ALA A 920 -48.78 -46.37 -42.46
CA ALA A 920 -47.87 -45.75 -43.45
C ALA A 920 -48.09 -46.36 -44.88
N PRO A 921 -47.21 -46.27 -45.93
CA PRO A 921 -45.72 -46.28 -46.03
C PRO A 921 -45.15 -45.02 -46.75
N GLU A 922 -44.02 -44.91 -47.50
CA GLU A 922 -42.98 -45.82 -48.07
C GLU A 922 -41.57 -45.15 -48.15
N ALA A 923 -40.77 -45.31 -49.23
CA ALA A 923 -39.29 -45.31 -49.18
C ALA A 923 -38.48 -44.92 -50.46
N ALA A 924 -37.15 -44.75 -50.29
CA ALA A 924 -36.03 -44.72 -51.28
C ALA A 924 -35.92 -43.48 -52.23
N SER A 925 -34.78 -43.11 -52.87
CA SER A 925 -33.41 -43.70 -52.97
C SER A 925 -32.27 -42.66 -53.19
N GLU A 926 -31.01 -43.15 -53.12
CA GLU A 926 -29.71 -42.76 -53.73
C GLU A 926 -29.71 -42.00 -55.10
N SER A 927 -28.63 -41.35 -55.63
CA SER A 927 -27.26 -40.96 -55.14
C SER A 927 -26.47 -40.09 -56.20
N ALA A 928 -25.17 -39.79 -55.92
CA ALA A 928 -24.03 -39.57 -56.86
C ALA A 928 -23.61 -38.14 -57.34
N GLU A 929 -22.42 -38.06 -57.99
CA GLU A 929 -21.50 -36.89 -58.07
C GLU A 929 -21.12 -36.39 -59.51
N SER A 930 -20.19 -35.41 -59.57
CA SER A 930 -19.37 -34.91 -60.72
C SER A 930 -20.01 -33.85 -61.68
N GLY A 931 -19.26 -32.97 -62.37
CA GLY A 931 -17.82 -32.63 -62.33
C GLY A 931 -17.32 -31.82 -63.57
N ALA A 932 -16.17 -31.13 -63.48
CA ALA A 932 -15.38 -30.46 -64.58
C ALA A 932 -16.02 -29.24 -65.31
N ALA A 933 -15.32 -28.35 -66.07
CA ALA A 933 -13.92 -27.86 -66.07
C ALA A 933 -13.74 -26.55 -66.93
N ALA A 934 -12.50 -26.00 -66.98
CA ALA A 934 -12.06 -24.63 -67.29
C ALA A 934 -11.99 -24.08 -68.76
N SER A 935 -11.79 -22.76 -68.90
CA SER A 935 -10.96 -22.02 -69.91
C SER A 935 -10.82 -20.53 -69.47
N GLU A 936 -9.64 -19.88 -69.37
CA GLU A 936 -8.75 -19.21 -70.36
C GLU A 936 -9.37 -17.97 -71.08
N SER A 937 -8.72 -16.81 -71.29
CA SER A 937 -7.32 -16.51 -71.70
C SER A 937 -6.85 -15.04 -71.39
N LYS A 938 -5.67 -14.57 -71.88
CA LYS A 938 -4.99 -13.27 -71.50
C LYS A 938 -3.91 -12.76 -72.50
N PRO A 939 -3.68 -11.42 -72.65
CA PRO A 939 -2.32 -10.80 -72.77
C PRO A 939 -2.16 -9.41 -72.05
N THR A 940 -1.17 -9.10 -71.16
CA THR A 940 0.26 -8.63 -71.32
C THR A 940 0.46 -7.23 -71.96
N VAL A 941 1.31 -6.27 -71.52
CA VAL A 941 2.78 -6.21 -71.17
C VAL A 941 3.05 -4.98 -70.23
N GLN A 942 3.73 -5.04 -69.04
CA GLN A 942 5.18 -4.75 -68.66
C GLN A 942 5.77 -3.38 -69.13
N PRO A 943 6.71 -2.66 -68.40
CA PRO A 943 7.92 -3.20 -67.73
C PRO A 943 8.52 -2.51 -66.44
N LYS A 944 9.47 -3.20 -65.76
CA LYS A 944 10.52 -2.70 -64.77
C LYS A 944 10.01 -2.11 -63.42
N GLY A 945 10.76 -2.11 -62.28
CA GLY A 945 12.11 -2.60 -61.93
C GLY A 945 13.16 -1.47 -61.76
N LEU A 946 14.02 -1.35 -60.73
CA LEU A 946 14.48 -2.14 -59.55
C LEU A 946 14.65 -1.19 -58.33
N ALA A 947 14.91 -1.50 -57.04
CA ALA A 947 15.00 -2.71 -56.17
C ALA A 947 16.32 -2.76 -55.34
N VAL A 948 16.25 -2.51 -54.01
CA VAL A 948 17.37 -2.33 -53.04
C VAL A 948 16.81 -2.43 -51.61
N LYS A 949 17.45 -2.91 -50.51
CA LYS A 949 18.61 -3.81 -50.25
C LYS A 949 18.53 -4.30 -48.77
N SER A 950 18.97 -5.52 -48.44
CA SER A 950 19.39 -5.95 -47.09
C SER A 950 20.36 -7.16 -47.18
N GLY A 951 21.16 -7.44 -46.15
CA GLY A 951 22.18 -8.52 -46.15
C GLY A 951 22.39 -9.11 -44.76
N PHE A 952 22.45 -10.44 -44.63
CA PHE A 952 23.67 -11.29 -44.68
C PHE A 952 24.19 -11.62 -43.25
N LYS A 953 24.65 -12.84 -42.92
CA LYS A 953 24.90 -14.07 -43.71
C LYS A 953 24.89 -15.32 -42.80
N LYS A 954 24.34 -16.44 -43.28
CA LYS A 954 24.65 -17.80 -42.78
C LYS A 954 24.57 -18.78 -43.96
N PRO A 955 25.57 -19.64 -44.21
CA PRO A 955 25.63 -20.44 -45.44
C PRO A 955 25.20 -21.92 -45.27
N GLY A 956 24.80 -22.54 -46.37
CA GLY A 956 25.06 -23.96 -46.63
C GLY A 956 23.95 -24.96 -46.29
N ALA A 957 23.03 -25.18 -47.24
CA ALA A 957 22.17 -26.36 -47.28
C ALA A 957 22.41 -27.15 -48.57
N LYS A 958 22.19 -28.47 -48.55
CA LYS A 958 21.80 -29.27 -49.73
C LYS A 958 21.29 -30.65 -49.34
N THR A 959 20.28 -31.14 -50.07
CA THR A 959 19.66 -32.46 -49.95
C THR A 959 19.51 -33.05 -51.35
N ALA A 960 19.79 -34.35 -51.53
CA ALA A 960 19.25 -35.17 -52.63
C ALA A 960 19.62 -36.67 -52.48
N SER A 961 18.60 -37.53 -52.54
CA SER A 961 18.55 -38.86 -53.20
C SER A 961 19.44 -40.05 -52.75
N ALA A 962 18.80 -41.22 -52.72
CA ALA A 962 19.36 -42.58 -52.60
C ALA A 962 19.67 -43.16 -54.03
N PRO A 963 20.08 -44.45 -54.27
CA PRO A 963 19.94 -45.63 -53.39
C PRO A 963 21.06 -46.73 -53.37
N ALA A 964 20.96 -47.59 -52.35
CA ALA A 964 21.24 -49.04 -52.31
C ALA A 964 22.56 -49.67 -52.81
N THR A 965 23.23 -50.44 -51.93
CA THR A 965 23.95 -51.70 -52.26
C THR A 965 24.02 -52.64 -51.02
N LYS A 966 24.52 -53.87 -51.17
CA LYS A 966 24.39 -54.97 -50.18
C LYS A 966 25.68 -55.25 -49.38
N ALA A 967 25.51 -55.59 -48.08
CA ALA A 967 26.08 -56.67 -47.21
C ALA A 967 27.38 -57.45 -47.60
N PRO A 968 28.00 -58.29 -46.72
CA PRO A 968 27.69 -58.69 -45.33
C PRO A 968 28.93 -58.73 -44.36
N ALA A 969 28.85 -59.54 -43.28
CA ALA A 969 29.93 -60.08 -42.41
C ALA A 969 30.48 -59.16 -41.29
N ALA A 970 30.86 -59.63 -40.07
CA ALA A 970 30.79 -60.97 -39.45
C ALA A 970 30.61 -60.90 -37.90
N GLU A 971 30.82 -62.01 -37.20
CA GLU A 971 30.38 -62.34 -35.83
C GLU A 971 31.10 -61.67 -34.62
N ALA A 972 30.36 -61.71 -33.50
CA ALA A 972 30.71 -61.91 -32.07
C ALA A 972 32.15 -62.39 -31.71
N PRO A 973 32.65 -62.21 -30.44
CA PRO A 973 31.93 -62.29 -29.15
C PRO A 973 32.29 -61.16 -28.14
N ALA A 974 31.87 -61.08 -26.85
CA ALA A 974 30.98 -61.83 -25.92
C ALA A 974 30.21 -60.78 -25.07
N ALA A 975 29.02 -60.97 -24.47
CA ALA A 975 28.60 -61.88 -23.38
C ALA A 975 29.49 -61.79 -22.10
N GLU A 976 28.99 -61.66 -20.85
CA GLU A 976 27.61 -61.53 -20.35
C GLU A 976 27.58 -61.08 -18.85
N ALA A 977 26.37 -60.87 -18.28
CA ALA A 977 26.04 -60.92 -16.84
C ALA A 977 26.68 -59.88 -15.87
N SER A 978 26.18 -59.67 -14.64
CA SER A 978 24.79 -59.64 -14.10
C SER A 978 24.79 -58.89 -12.75
N ALA A 979 23.62 -58.64 -12.15
CA ALA A 979 23.51 -57.98 -10.84
C ALA A 979 23.36 -58.98 -9.67
N SER A 980 23.85 -58.63 -8.47
CA SER A 980 23.22 -59.00 -7.20
C SER A 980 23.80 -58.26 -5.97
N GLU A 981 22.87 -57.85 -5.09
CA GLU A 981 22.94 -57.81 -3.60
C GLU A 981 23.99 -56.98 -2.83
N ALA A 982 23.65 -56.73 -1.56
CA ALA A 982 24.45 -56.05 -0.52
C ALA A 982 24.81 -57.07 0.59
N PRO A 983 25.66 -56.74 1.60
CA PRO A 983 25.10 -56.09 2.80
C PRO A 983 26.07 -55.22 3.67
N VAL A 984 25.47 -54.35 4.51
CA VAL A 984 25.74 -54.08 5.96
C VAL A 984 27.18 -53.83 6.53
N ALA A 985 27.25 -52.86 7.46
CA ALA A 985 28.17 -52.67 8.61
C ALA A 985 29.28 -51.57 8.59
N GLU A 986 29.08 -50.62 9.53
CA GLU A 986 30.00 -50.09 10.57
C GLU A 986 31.33 -49.34 10.32
N ALA A 987 31.55 -48.36 11.22
CA ALA A 987 32.82 -47.83 11.76
C ALA A 987 33.79 -47.04 10.84
N ALA A 988 34.74 -46.25 11.34
CA ALA A 988 34.82 -45.34 12.51
C ALA A 988 36.15 -44.53 12.43
N THR A 989 36.32 -43.47 13.25
CA THR A 989 37.62 -42.85 13.66
C THR A 989 38.54 -42.30 12.54
N SER A 990 39.68 -41.65 12.84
CA SER A 990 39.91 -40.30 13.42
C SER A 990 41.44 -40.04 13.49
N GLU A 991 41.86 -38.78 13.34
CA GLU A 991 43.19 -38.21 13.72
C GLU A 991 44.50 -38.63 12.99
N ALA A 992 45.03 -37.70 12.14
CA ALA A 992 46.38 -37.07 12.16
C ALA A 992 47.69 -37.95 12.09
N PRO A 993 48.93 -37.39 12.06
CA PRO A 993 49.39 -35.99 11.94
C PRO A 993 50.51 -35.69 10.88
N ALA A 994 50.99 -34.45 10.93
CA ALA A 994 51.92 -33.69 10.09
C ALA A 994 53.36 -34.18 9.77
N ALA A 995 53.91 -33.65 8.67
CA ALA A 995 55.31 -33.21 8.42
C ALA A 995 55.37 -32.46 7.06
N ALA A 996 56.35 -31.61 6.67
CA ALA A 996 57.22 -30.64 7.35
C ALA A 996 57.86 -29.73 6.25
N GLU A 997 58.30 -28.50 6.59
CA GLU A 997 58.97 -27.52 5.68
C GLU A 997 60.50 -27.80 5.53
N PRO A 998 61.36 -27.09 4.71
CA PRO A 998 61.41 -25.61 4.55
C PRO A 998 62.00 -24.99 3.22
N ALA A 999 62.19 -23.66 3.25
CA ALA A 999 63.06 -22.78 2.41
C ALA A 999 62.62 -22.45 0.95
N ALA A 1000 62.30 -21.20 0.55
CA ALA A 1000 63.07 -19.92 0.49
C ALA A 1000 63.89 -19.78 -0.84
N THR A 1001 64.05 -18.62 -1.51
CA THR A 1001 64.11 -17.20 -1.06
C THR A 1001 63.61 -16.14 -2.08
N ASN A 1002 63.19 -14.96 -1.56
CA ASN A 1002 63.40 -13.58 -2.07
C ASN A 1002 62.72 -12.98 -3.33
N THR A 1003 61.84 -11.99 -3.06
CA THR A 1003 61.74 -10.62 -3.64
C THR A 1003 61.61 -10.37 -5.17
N ALA A 1004 60.44 -9.87 -5.58
CA ALA A 1004 60.25 -8.57 -6.27
C ALA A 1004 58.73 -8.25 -6.36
N ALA A 1005 58.36 -6.99 -6.65
CA ALA A 1005 56.95 -6.55 -6.71
C ALA A 1005 56.45 -6.29 -8.15
N ALA A 1006 55.18 -6.62 -8.42
CA ALA A 1006 54.39 -6.12 -9.53
C ALA A 1006 52.88 -6.29 -9.24
N GLU A 1007 52.04 -5.48 -9.88
CA GLU A 1007 50.60 -5.34 -9.57
C GLU A 1007 49.73 -6.51 -10.09
N SER A 1008 48.61 -6.78 -9.40
CA SER A 1008 47.38 -7.24 -10.07
C SER A 1008 46.14 -7.00 -9.20
N LYS A 1009 45.04 -6.53 -9.82
CA LYS A 1009 43.72 -6.38 -9.17
C LYS A 1009 43.00 -7.73 -9.10
N PRO A 1010 42.51 -8.18 -7.92
CA PRO A 1010 41.53 -9.25 -7.85
C PRO A 1010 40.10 -8.69 -7.76
N THR A 1011 39.24 -9.06 -8.70
CA THR A 1011 37.78 -8.89 -8.56
C THR A 1011 37.24 -9.86 -7.50
N VAL A 1012 36.50 -9.34 -6.52
CA VAL A 1012 35.87 -10.15 -5.45
C VAL A 1012 34.35 -10.07 -5.56
N GLN A 1013 33.70 -11.21 -5.79
CA GLN A 1013 32.24 -11.32 -5.73
C GLN A 1013 31.76 -11.35 -4.27
N PRO A 1014 30.59 -10.76 -3.94
CA PRO A 1014 30.06 -10.78 -2.58
C PRO A 1014 29.63 -12.19 -2.16
N LYS A 1015 30.36 -12.79 -1.22
CA LYS A 1015 29.93 -14.03 -0.54
C LYS A 1015 28.79 -13.72 0.43
N GLY A 1016 27.59 -14.20 0.12
CA GLY A 1016 26.43 -14.08 1.02
C GLY A 1016 26.61 -14.88 2.32
N LEU A 1017 26.09 -14.36 3.44
CA LEU A 1017 26.10 -15.07 4.71
C LEU A 1017 25.12 -16.26 4.69
N ALA A 1018 25.66 -17.47 4.71
CA ALA A 1018 24.88 -18.71 4.73
C ALA A 1018 24.38 -19.05 6.15
N VAL A 1019 23.22 -18.51 6.54
CA VAL A 1019 22.52 -18.93 7.77
C VAL A 1019 21.96 -20.34 7.57
N LYS A 1020 22.56 -21.34 8.23
CA LYS A 1020 22.07 -22.73 8.22
C LYS A 1020 20.75 -22.84 8.99
N SER A 1021 19.71 -23.34 8.34
CA SER A 1021 18.41 -23.65 8.97
C SER A 1021 18.49 -24.93 9.80
N GLY A 1022 17.99 -24.87 11.04
CA GLY A 1022 18.12 -25.95 12.03
C GLY A 1022 16.83 -26.23 12.81
N PHE A 1023 15.74 -26.59 12.14
CA PHE A 1023 14.53 -27.06 12.81
C PHE A 1023 14.74 -28.46 13.41
N LYS A 1024 14.60 -28.60 14.73
CA LYS A 1024 14.59 -29.91 15.42
C LYS A 1024 13.28 -30.06 16.20
N LYS A 1025 12.55 -31.17 15.98
CA LYS A 1025 11.26 -31.45 16.63
C LYS A 1025 11.45 -31.87 18.10
N PRO A 1026 10.49 -31.58 18.99
CA PRO A 1026 10.41 -32.23 20.31
C PRO A 1026 9.96 -33.70 20.16
N GLY A 1027 10.43 -34.56 21.08
CA GLY A 1027 10.08 -35.98 21.18
C GLY A 1027 9.90 -36.40 22.65
N ALA A 1028 9.18 -37.51 22.88
CA ALA A 1028 8.66 -37.90 24.19
C ALA A 1028 9.72 -38.30 25.23
N ARG A 1029 9.31 -38.37 26.51
CA ARG A 1029 10.09 -38.85 27.67
C ARG A 1029 9.27 -39.83 28.53
N THR A 1030 9.74 -41.08 28.63
CA THR A 1030 9.73 -42.00 29.79
C THR A 1030 10.22 -43.39 29.32
N PRO A 1031 10.67 -44.30 30.20
CA PRO A 1031 11.54 -44.13 31.37
C PRO A 1031 12.75 -45.11 31.33
N GLY A 1032 13.76 -45.02 32.22
CA GLY A 1032 14.76 -46.10 32.35
C GLY A 1032 16.07 -45.75 33.05
N ALA A 1033 16.46 -46.57 34.03
CA ALA A 1033 17.56 -46.43 34.99
C ALA A 1033 19.01 -46.65 34.47
N ALA A 1034 19.98 -46.16 35.27
CA ALA A 1034 21.33 -46.70 35.59
C ALA A 1034 22.33 -46.97 34.43
N ALA A 1035 23.66 -46.85 34.58
CA ALA A 1035 24.55 -46.54 35.73
C ALA A 1035 25.70 -45.58 35.24
N ALA A 1036 26.89 -45.37 35.82
CA ALA A 1036 27.64 -45.95 36.96
C ALA A 1036 28.65 -44.91 37.53
N ALA A 1037 29.70 -45.36 38.24
CA ALA A 1037 30.86 -44.57 38.70
C ALA A 1037 32.18 -45.35 38.50
N PRO A 1038 33.36 -44.74 38.76
CA PRO A 1038 34.21 -45.33 39.81
C PRO A 1038 35.02 -44.34 40.68
N ALA A 1039 35.27 -44.76 41.93
CA ALA A 1039 36.49 -44.59 42.77
C ALA A 1039 37.18 -43.20 42.96
N ALA A 1040 37.74 -42.86 44.14
CA ALA A 1040 37.64 -43.41 45.50
C ALA A 1040 38.24 -42.41 46.53
N THR A 1041 37.95 -42.63 47.83
CA THR A 1041 38.49 -41.85 48.97
C THR A 1041 38.90 -42.81 50.10
N PRO A 1042 39.79 -42.42 51.03
CA PRO A 1042 39.94 -43.13 52.30
C PRO A 1042 39.81 -42.25 53.57
N ALA A 1043 39.25 -42.88 54.62
CA ALA A 1043 39.33 -42.58 56.06
C ALA A 1043 38.37 -41.55 56.72
N GLU A 1044 38.16 -41.81 58.02
CA GLU A 1044 37.06 -41.41 58.94
C GLU A 1044 37.67 -40.79 60.24
N PRO A 1045 36.98 -40.51 61.38
CA PRO A 1045 35.56 -40.69 61.79
C PRO A 1045 34.93 -39.38 62.36
N ALA A 1046 33.85 -39.27 63.18
CA ALA A 1046 32.84 -40.18 63.75
C ALA A 1046 31.59 -39.39 64.25
N LYS A 1047 30.41 -40.04 64.36
CA LYS A 1047 29.29 -39.82 65.34
C LYS A 1047 28.57 -38.44 65.38
N ALA A 1048 27.28 -38.31 65.74
CA ALA A 1048 26.09 -39.18 65.92
C ALA A 1048 24.85 -38.22 65.95
N GLU A 1049 23.76 -38.42 65.20
CA GLU A 1049 22.54 -39.22 65.52
C GLU A 1049 21.70 -38.75 66.73
N PRO A 1050 20.34 -38.98 66.80
CA PRO A 1050 19.39 -39.42 65.74
C PRO A 1050 17.95 -38.77 65.75
N GLU A 1051 17.21 -38.92 64.63
CA GLU A 1051 15.73 -39.20 64.52
C GLU A 1051 14.65 -38.21 65.09
N LYS A 1052 13.33 -38.25 64.74
CA LYS A 1052 12.50 -39.15 63.89
C LYS A 1052 11.24 -38.49 63.27
N ALA A 1053 10.88 -38.90 62.04
CA ALA A 1053 9.55 -39.22 61.44
C ALA A 1053 8.23 -38.42 61.72
N GLU A 1054 7.58 -37.95 60.62
CA GLU A 1054 6.23 -38.32 60.05
C GLU A 1054 4.94 -38.50 60.92
N PRO A 1055 3.70 -38.59 60.36
CA PRO A 1055 3.10 -37.99 59.13
C PRO A 1055 1.57 -37.57 59.21
N THR A 1056 1.06 -36.79 58.23
CA THR A 1056 -0.37 -36.75 57.74
C THR A 1056 -1.51 -36.39 58.75
N PRO A 1057 -2.85 -36.39 58.43
CA PRO A 1057 -3.63 -36.31 57.16
C PRO A 1057 -4.80 -35.25 57.14
N GLU A 1058 -5.54 -35.20 56.02
CA GLU A 1058 -7.02 -35.06 55.83
C GLU A 1058 -7.93 -33.84 56.23
N ALA A 1059 -8.74 -33.44 55.23
CA ALA A 1059 -10.22 -33.25 55.21
C ALA A 1059 -10.98 -32.01 55.77
N GLU A 1060 -11.64 -31.32 54.81
CA GLU A 1060 -13.04 -30.82 54.78
C GLU A 1060 -13.69 -29.89 55.84
N ALA A 1061 -13.95 -28.65 55.38
CA ALA A 1061 -15.27 -27.97 55.40
C ALA A 1061 -15.73 -27.26 56.74
N PRO A 1062 -16.92 -26.61 56.82
CA PRO A 1062 -16.94 -25.12 56.91
C PRO A 1062 -17.93 -24.51 57.94
N VAL A 1063 -18.21 -23.20 57.80
CA VAL A 1063 -19.37 -22.38 58.29
C VAL A 1063 -19.16 -21.43 59.49
N ALA A 1064 -18.95 -20.15 59.14
CA ALA A 1064 -19.61 -18.90 59.63
C ALA A 1064 -19.52 -18.35 61.09
N GLU A 1065 -19.83 -17.04 61.14
CA GLU A 1065 -20.12 -16.13 62.28
C GLU A 1065 -18.97 -15.62 63.19
N ALA A 1066 -19.27 -14.58 63.96
CA ALA A 1066 -18.37 -13.59 64.59
C ALA A 1066 -18.96 -13.17 65.99
N PRO A 1067 -18.67 -12.01 66.66
CA PRO A 1067 -17.69 -10.93 66.44
C PRO A 1067 -16.98 -10.34 67.71
N ALA A 1068 -16.27 -9.20 67.51
CA ALA A 1068 -16.20 -7.99 68.37
C ALA A 1068 -15.05 -7.74 69.40
N THR A 1069 -14.77 -6.43 69.59
CA THR A 1069 -13.99 -5.73 70.67
C THR A 1069 -12.45 -5.96 70.74
N GLU A 1070 -11.57 -5.00 71.14
CA GLU A 1070 -11.73 -3.59 71.59
C GLU A 1070 -10.47 -2.72 71.26
N ALA A 1071 -10.46 -1.40 71.60
CA ALA A 1071 -9.36 -0.42 71.42
C ALA A 1071 -8.89 0.18 72.78
N PRO A 1072 -7.95 1.17 72.90
CA PRO A 1072 -8.36 2.61 72.84
C PRO A 1072 -7.27 3.73 72.60
N VAL A 1073 -7.73 4.99 72.30
CA VAL A 1073 -7.12 6.38 72.40
C VAL A 1073 -5.65 6.69 71.98
N ALA A 1074 -5.24 7.89 71.51
CA ALA A 1074 -5.84 9.26 71.39
C ALA A 1074 -5.30 9.97 70.09
N ASP A 1075 -5.36 11.30 69.80
CA ASP A 1075 -5.78 12.54 70.52
C ASP A 1075 -6.16 13.68 69.52
N ALA A 1076 -6.28 14.96 69.96
CA ALA A 1076 -6.78 16.13 69.19
C ALA A 1076 -5.90 17.41 69.41
N PRO A 1077 -6.28 18.70 69.10
CA PRO A 1077 -7.53 19.37 68.61
C PRO A 1077 -7.28 20.24 67.32
N ILE A 1078 -8.02 21.25 66.77
CA ILE A 1078 -9.40 21.85 66.57
C ILE A 1078 -9.16 23.02 65.54
N THR A 1079 -10.03 23.65 64.71
CA THR A 1079 -11.49 23.85 64.46
C THR A 1079 -11.97 23.15 63.15
N GLU A 1080 -13.20 23.20 62.58
CA GLU A 1080 -14.40 24.11 62.45
C GLU A 1080 -14.33 25.24 61.39
N ALA A 1081 -15.35 25.53 60.56
CA ALA A 1081 -16.65 24.91 60.17
C ALA A 1081 -17.25 25.76 59.00
N PRO A 1082 -18.51 25.62 58.50
CA PRO A 1082 -19.55 24.54 58.50
C PRO A 1082 -19.71 23.95 57.06
N ALA A 1083 -20.84 23.47 56.49
CA ALA A 1083 -21.96 22.54 56.80
C ALA A 1083 -22.88 22.48 55.53
N ALA A 1084 -23.72 21.48 55.20
CA ALA A 1084 -23.95 20.10 55.66
C ALA A 1084 -24.70 19.26 54.57
N GLU A 1085 -24.91 17.97 54.90
CA GLU A 1085 -25.66 16.86 54.27
C GLU A 1085 -26.98 17.20 53.53
N ALA A 1086 -27.35 16.59 52.39
CA ALA A 1086 -27.88 15.22 52.13
C ALA A 1086 -29.39 15.05 52.54
N PRO A 1087 -30.16 14.00 52.15
CA PRO A 1087 -29.81 12.77 51.40
C PRO A 1087 -30.75 12.48 50.18
N GLU A 1088 -31.33 11.26 50.09
CA GLU A 1088 -31.86 10.62 48.87
C GLU A 1088 -33.41 10.65 48.69
N ALA A 1089 -33.87 10.23 47.50
CA ALA A 1089 -34.92 9.21 47.27
C ALA A 1089 -36.12 9.55 46.33
N GLU A 1090 -36.50 8.52 45.56
CA GLU A 1090 -37.75 8.28 44.80
C GLU A 1090 -38.28 9.27 43.74
N ALA A 1091 -39.05 8.71 42.79
CA ALA A 1091 -39.78 9.42 41.73
C ALA A 1091 -41.26 8.97 41.75
N PRO A 1092 -42.21 9.81 41.29
CA PRO A 1092 -42.98 9.37 40.12
C PRO A 1092 -43.56 10.49 39.22
N LYS A 1093 -43.98 10.09 38.00
CA LYS A 1093 -45.06 10.65 37.14
C LYS A 1093 -45.00 12.16 36.77
N ALA A 1094 -44.96 12.58 35.50
CA ALA A 1094 -45.80 12.30 34.31
C ALA A 1094 -46.94 13.32 34.11
N GLU A 1095 -47.32 13.51 32.83
CA GLU A 1095 -48.29 14.48 32.30
C GLU A 1095 -47.84 15.97 32.36
N ALA A 1096 -48.38 16.91 31.57
CA ALA A 1096 -48.61 16.98 30.11
C ALA A 1096 -49.32 18.31 29.81
N SER A 1097 -48.91 19.07 28.79
CA SER A 1097 -49.71 20.18 28.23
C SER A 1097 -49.23 20.61 26.85
N ASP A 1098 -50.06 20.42 25.83
CA ASP A 1098 -49.91 21.05 24.51
C ASP A 1098 -50.42 22.50 24.52
N THR A 1099 -49.80 23.37 23.72
CA THR A 1099 -50.50 24.49 23.08
C THR A 1099 -49.99 24.73 21.65
N ALA A 1100 -50.94 24.77 20.71
CA ALA A 1100 -50.77 25.30 19.36
C ALA A 1100 -51.18 26.81 19.36
N ALA A 1101 -51.24 27.59 18.26
CA ALA A 1101 -51.30 27.24 16.83
C ALA A 1101 -50.82 28.40 15.92
N ASP A 1102 -51.22 28.32 14.64
CA ASP A 1102 -51.18 29.32 13.56
C ASP A 1102 -49.80 29.68 12.95
N ALA A 1103 -49.60 30.00 11.67
CA ALA A 1103 -50.23 29.81 10.33
C ALA A 1103 -49.49 30.84 9.40
N ALA A 1104 -49.38 30.76 8.06
CA ALA A 1104 -50.01 29.93 7.02
C ALA A 1104 -49.04 29.68 5.80
N SER A 1105 -49.57 29.09 4.72
CA SER A 1105 -48.91 28.75 3.42
C SER A 1105 -48.52 29.97 2.55
N SER A 1106 -47.71 29.91 1.48
CA SER A 1106 -47.66 28.99 0.30
C SER A 1106 -46.33 29.11 -0.50
N GLY A 1107 -45.96 28.31 -1.51
CA GLY A 1107 -46.52 27.09 -2.14
C GLY A 1107 -45.98 26.85 -3.57
N SER A 1108 -45.88 25.58 -4.03
CA SER A 1108 -45.48 25.09 -5.39
C SER A 1108 -44.05 25.48 -5.89
N ASP A 1109 -43.36 24.70 -6.73
CA ASP A 1109 -43.80 23.60 -7.62
C ASP A 1109 -42.74 22.47 -7.79
N ASP A 1110 -43.12 21.30 -8.35
CA ASP A 1110 -42.28 20.08 -8.42
C ASP A 1110 -41.72 19.80 -9.83
N ARG A 1111 -40.39 19.59 -9.94
CA ARG A 1111 -39.73 18.97 -11.11
C ARG A 1111 -38.59 18.03 -10.70
N THR A 1112 -38.96 16.83 -10.29
CA THR A 1112 -38.02 15.74 -9.96
C THR A 1112 -37.40 15.07 -11.21
N PRO A 1113 -36.06 15.14 -11.44
CA PRO A 1113 -35.37 14.32 -12.44
C PRO A 1113 -35.16 12.86 -11.95
N PRO A 1114 -34.90 11.89 -12.85
CA PRO A 1114 -34.76 10.48 -12.47
C PRO A 1114 -33.52 10.22 -11.60
N LYS A 1115 -33.69 9.48 -10.50
CA LYS A 1115 -32.60 9.16 -9.57
C LYS A 1115 -31.51 8.29 -10.24
N PRO A 1116 -30.24 8.72 -10.26
CA PRO A 1116 -29.13 7.80 -10.54
C PRO A 1116 -29.02 6.73 -9.45
N LYS A 1117 -28.47 5.56 -9.80
CA LYS A 1117 -28.23 4.49 -8.82
C LYS A 1117 -26.98 4.83 -8.01
N ALA A 1118 -27.10 4.88 -6.69
CA ALA A 1118 -25.99 5.17 -5.79
C ALA A 1118 -24.87 4.11 -5.91
N GLY A 1119 -23.80 4.48 -6.62
CA GLY A 1119 -22.53 3.74 -6.77
C GLY A 1119 -21.33 4.51 -6.21
N GLY A 1120 -21.56 5.40 -5.23
CA GLY A 1120 -20.54 6.17 -4.51
C GLY A 1120 -20.51 5.82 -3.02
N LEU A 1121 -19.39 6.05 -2.35
CA LEU A 1121 -19.12 5.61 -0.97
C LEU A 1121 -19.75 6.50 0.13
N GLY A 1122 -21.00 6.91 -0.07
CA GLY A 1122 -21.75 7.70 0.91
C GLY A 1122 -22.24 6.87 2.09
N PHE A 1123 -21.67 7.09 3.28
CA PHE A 1123 -22.41 6.85 4.53
C PHE A 1123 -23.57 7.84 4.60
N ALA A 1124 -24.77 7.38 4.96
CA ALA A 1124 -25.93 8.26 5.05
C ALA A 1124 -25.69 9.37 6.10
N PRO A 1125 -25.96 10.66 5.78
CA PRO A 1125 -25.73 11.76 6.71
C PRO A 1125 -26.53 11.55 8.00
N GLY A 1126 -25.85 11.60 9.15
CA GLY A 1126 -26.43 11.37 10.47
C GLY A 1126 -26.24 9.96 11.06
N ALA A 1127 -25.57 9.03 10.36
CA ALA A 1127 -25.27 7.70 10.90
C ALA A 1127 -24.24 7.75 12.06
N LYS A 1128 -24.71 7.76 13.32
CA LYS A 1128 -23.85 7.75 14.52
C LYS A 1128 -22.90 6.54 14.54
N VAL A 1129 -21.60 6.81 14.65
CA VAL A 1129 -20.56 5.77 14.80
C VAL A 1129 -20.74 5.05 16.15
N PRO A 1130 -20.83 3.70 16.18
CA PRO A 1130 -20.99 2.94 17.42
C PRO A 1130 -19.67 2.88 18.21
N GLY A 1131 -19.45 3.88 19.06
CA GLY A 1131 -18.41 3.86 20.10
C GLY A 1131 -18.70 2.82 21.19
N ARG A 1132 -17.64 2.35 21.86
CA ARG A 1132 -17.75 1.37 22.96
C ARG A 1132 -18.61 1.94 24.10
N ARG A 1133 -19.43 1.10 24.75
CA ARG A 1133 -19.82 1.33 26.15
C ARG A 1133 -18.62 0.99 27.05
N LYS A 1134 -18.65 1.54 28.28
CA LYS A 1134 -17.63 1.36 29.32
C LYS A 1134 -17.31 -0.13 29.54
#